data_AF-A0ABD2MZJ5-F1
#
_entry.id   AF-A0ABD2MZJ5-F1
#
_cell.length_a   1.000
_cell.length_b   1.000
_cell.length_c   1.000
_cell.angle_alpha   90.00
_cell.angle_beta   90.00
_cell.angle_gamma   90.00
#
_symmetry.space_group_name_H-M   'P 1'
#
loop_
_entity.id
_entity.type
_entity.pdbx_description
1 polymer ?
#
loop_
_entity_poly.entity_id
_entity_poly.type
_entity_poly.pdbx_seq_one_letter_code
_entity_poly.pdbx_strand_id
1 'polypeptide(L)'
;MASKNHVQDSSIAERRLRPIYEWLDSGNNKKSLQECEKVLKKTPNLLCAKALKALTLLRIGKESDSIAVLDSLTEEKPTDEATLQAMTLCCRELQQVDRICKIYETAVKLDPTNEELHTHLFMSYVRISEFKSQQKAAMALYKFKPKNPYYCWAVMSIILQASRGEGKDDPKKKELLLSLAERMMDKLIAENKMDAEQQIQLYIMVLEQQQKFNEILEVLDGSLGAKLSCTDIPSVKIPYLIKLEKWSEVNLICKKILLKSVDRWNVWKDYINSVMELMSSNKASNNIDNQQFEDSDIESVDDSPEKTHEFICRLVENGADNGFLLRGPYLARFELCLRLSEKNVDTSELLGETIELFVEYFRKFGHKPCCVTDLRSYLKLLDGDKKSDLNTRLLKDVGISATNIPKSEQQMQRHICALQLSRLCGSHRSLPAVHLKALVTAFSLHYQHGYQSYGSQLLPTDLGPSDPYALLAVHVLYDLAQLQKSAEPIIVALVLLECLLKNSPNNFHAKLLCIRLYHAVGGGIGAQNIYCSLEIKHLQLDSLGYIHCARLPTTGLIGFATTLYDVTLKFFSSNYKDSSDHLTSSYKYGSFAKLDEFMDFREKLNNSLHYAAVTIDRIMLTFTCCLNMEALMYSVEIDPKWDLLRDNHDLSVYASWDPERIEGAPENCEHVRNLFAQDLDFLKLRTHIIWAMTAALDILKSTDGIRQTHVQKLKKVLEDWKVLEASIRKKIINLLIRIV
;
A
#
# COMPACT_ATOMS: atom_id res chain seq x y z
N MET A 1 39.09 44.12 6.60
CA MET A 1 39.67 43.60 5.33
C MET A 1 39.62 42.07 5.21
N ALA A 2 39.35 41.30 6.27
CA ALA A 2 39.23 39.83 6.22
C ALA A 2 37.95 39.30 5.53
N SER A 3 36.87 40.10 5.43
CA SER A 3 35.60 39.66 4.83
C SER A 3 35.59 39.63 3.30
N LYS A 4 36.47 40.38 2.61
CA LYS A 4 36.55 40.37 1.14
C LYS A 4 37.33 39.17 0.59
N ASN A 5 38.34 38.69 1.30
CA ASN A 5 39.14 37.53 0.88
C ASN A 5 38.36 36.22 1.01
N HIS A 6 37.57 36.03 2.07
CA HIS A 6 36.75 34.82 2.25
C HIS A 6 35.67 34.65 1.15
N VAL A 7 35.08 35.77 0.68
CA VAL A 7 34.08 35.77 -0.39
C VAL A 7 34.72 35.51 -1.76
N GLN A 8 35.91 36.07 -2.04
CA GLN A 8 36.65 35.81 -3.27
C GLN A 8 37.16 34.36 -3.35
N ASP A 9 37.67 33.78 -2.26
CA ASP A 9 38.09 32.38 -2.22
C ASP A 9 36.92 31.41 -2.38
N SER A 10 35.74 31.71 -1.82
CA SER A 10 34.53 30.89 -2.05
C SER A 10 34.09 30.90 -3.52
N SER A 11 34.14 32.06 -4.20
CA SER A 11 33.77 32.18 -5.61
C SER A 11 34.76 31.47 -6.55
N ILE A 12 36.06 31.46 -6.20
CA ILE A 12 37.08 30.74 -6.97
C ILE A 12 36.96 29.23 -6.76
N ALA A 13 36.69 28.78 -5.53
CA ALA A 13 36.45 27.37 -5.23
C ALA A 13 35.19 26.86 -5.94
N GLU A 14 34.08 27.60 -5.89
CA GLU A 14 32.82 27.25 -6.56
C GLU A 14 32.98 27.13 -8.08
N ARG A 15 33.71 28.07 -8.72
CA ARG A 15 34.03 27.99 -10.15
C ARG A 15 34.88 26.76 -10.52
N ARG A 16 35.75 26.30 -9.62
CA ARG A 16 36.56 25.09 -9.83
C ARG A 16 35.77 23.80 -9.61
N LEU A 17 34.76 23.83 -8.75
CA LEU A 17 33.89 22.68 -8.47
C LEU A 17 32.77 22.52 -9.52
N ARG A 18 32.34 23.60 -10.17
CA ARG A 18 31.27 23.58 -11.19
C ARG A 18 31.43 22.52 -12.29
N PRO A 19 32.61 22.32 -12.92
CA PRO A 19 32.79 21.26 -13.90
C PRO A 19 32.58 19.86 -13.31
N ILE A 20 32.92 19.65 -12.04
CA ILE A 20 32.69 18.37 -11.34
C ILE A 20 31.19 18.13 -11.20
N TYR A 21 30.43 19.13 -10.76
CA TYR A 21 28.97 19.05 -10.66
C TYR A 21 28.31 18.77 -12.03
N GLU A 22 28.69 19.50 -13.08
CA GLU A 22 28.14 19.30 -14.44
C GLU A 22 28.40 17.88 -14.97
N TRP A 23 29.57 17.29 -14.70
CA TRP A 23 29.86 15.91 -15.09
C TRP A 23 29.15 14.86 -14.23
N LEU A 24 28.93 15.14 -12.94
CA LEU A 24 28.14 14.28 -12.07
C LEU A 24 26.66 14.29 -12.45
N ASP A 25 26.11 15.46 -12.78
CA ASP A 25 24.71 15.64 -13.15
C ASP A 25 24.42 15.04 -14.53
N SER A 26 25.38 15.11 -15.46
CA SER A 26 25.30 14.42 -16.76
C SER A 26 25.57 12.90 -16.67
N GLY A 27 25.83 12.36 -15.48
CA GLY A 27 26.09 10.94 -15.24
C GLY A 27 27.44 10.43 -15.76
N ASN A 28 28.33 11.31 -16.25
CA ASN A 28 29.64 10.94 -16.76
C ASN A 28 30.68 10.86 -15.64
N ASN A 29 30.59 9.81 -14.82
CA ASN A 29 31.44 9.66 -13.64
C ASN A 29 32.94 9.57 -13.97
N LYS A 30 33.32 9.04 -15.15
CA LYS A 30 34.74 8.96 -15.56
C LYS A 30 35.34 10.36 -15.78
N LYS A 31 34.61 11.26 -16.44
CA LYS A 31 35.06 12.65 -16.63
C LYS A 31 35.02 13.44 -15.33
N SER A 32 34.00 13.22 -14.49
CA SER A 32 33.95 13.78 -13.14
C SER A 32 35.21 13.44 -12.35
N LEU A 33 35.68 12.18 -12.42
CA LEU A 33 36.87 11.74 -11.68
C LEU A 33 38.13 12.47 -12.16
N GLN A 34 38.27 12.66 -13.48
CA GLN A 34 39.38 13.41 -14.06
C GLN A 34 39.37 14.88 -13.60
N GLU A 35 38.21 15.52 -13.56
CA GLU A 35 38.09 16.90 -13.07
C GLU A 35 38.37 16.99 -11.55
N CYS A 36 37.91 16.02 -10.75
CA CYS A 36 38.26 15.91 -9.33
C CYS A 36 39.77 15.85 -9.14
N GLU A 37 40.47 14.99 -9.89
CA GLU A 37 41.93 14.87 -9.83
C GLU A 37 42.65 16.14 -10.28
N LYS A 38 42.16 16.82 -11.32
CA LYS A 38 42.72 18.10 -11.78
C LYS A 38 42.59 19.18 -10.69
N VAL A 39 41.44 19.27 -10.03
CA VAL A 39 41.19 20.22 -8.95
C VAL A 39 42.06 19.90 -7.73
N LEU A 40 42.18 18.63 -7.35
CA LEU A 40 43.00 18.20 -6.22
C LEU A 40 44.51 18.33 -6.48
N LYS A 41 44.96 18.23 -7.74
CA LYS A 41 46.36 18.55 -8.10
C LYS A 41 46.69 20.03 -7.89
N LYS A 42 45.74 20.93 -8.16
CA LYS A 42 45.93 22.39 -8.00
C LYS A 42 45.68 22.87 -6.57
N THR A 43 44.76 22.20 -5.87
CA THR A 43 44.30 22.55 -4.51
C THR A 43 44.08 21.28 -3.69
N PRO A 44 45.16 20.68 -3.13
CA PRO A 44 45.07 19.39 -2.41
C PRO A 44 44.20 19.44 -1.15
N ASN A 45 44.11 20.59 -0.48
CA ASN A 45 43.38 20.77 0.77
C ASN A 45 41.88 21.10 0.58
N LEU A 46 41.36 21.07 -0.65
CA LEU A 46 39.94 21.34 -0.90
C LEU A 46 39.09 20.12 -0.54
N LEU A 47 38.56 20.10 0.69
CA LEU A 47 37.80 18.99 1.26
C LEU A 47 36.58 18.60 0.41
N CYS A 48 35.83 19.59 -0.09
CA CYS A 48 34.68 19.36 -0.94
C CYS A 48 35.04 18.58 -2.22
N ALA A 49 36.18 18.89 -2.85
CA ALA A 49 36.65 18.14 -4.03
C ALA A 49 37.06 16.70 -3.70
N LYS A 50 37.63 16.45 -2.51
CA LYS A 50 37.88 15.07 -2.02
C LYS A 50 36.56 14.33 -1.79
N ALA A 51 35.55 14.98 -1.22
CA ALA A 51 34.24 14.36 -0.99
C ALA A 51 33.52 14.02 -2.31
N LEU A 52 33.57 14.92 -3.30
CA LEU A 52 33.04 14.67 -4.64
C LEU A 52 33.83 13.59 -5.39
N LYS A 53 35.14 13.46 -5.13
CA LYS A 53 35.93 12.32 -5.63
C LYS A 53 35.43 11.00 -5.04
N ALA A 54 35.14 10.94 -3.75
CA ALA A 54 34.55 9.75 -3.12
C ALA A 54 33.21 9.38 -3.78
N LEU A 55 32.31 10.36 -3.93
CA LEU A 55 31.02 10.15 -4.61
C LEU A 55 31.21 9.62 -6.04
N THR A 56 32.16 10.18 -6.77
CA THR A 56 32.45 9.76 -8.14
C THR A 56 33.00 8.34 -8.20
N LEU A 57 33.92 7.97 -7.29
CA LEU A 57 34.47 6.61 -7.18
C LEU A 57 33.36 5.60 -6.88
N LEU A 58 32.45 5.96 -5.98
CA LEU A 58 31.29 5.14 -5.64
C LEU A 58 30.40 4.88 -6.86
N ARG A 59 30.06 5.93 -7.62
CA ARG A 59 29.25 5.80 -8.85
C ARG A 59 29.96 5.08 -10.01
N ILE A 60 31.27 4.91 -9.95
CA ILE A 60 32.05 4.07 -10.88
C ILE A 60 32.03 2.59 -10.45
N GLY A 61 31.62 2.29 -9.22
CA GLY A 61 31.63 0.94 -8.63
C GLY A 61 32.89 0.62 -7.83
N LYS A 62 33.73 1.62 -7.51
CA LYS A 62 34.93 1.46 -6.66
C LYS A 62 34.60 1.82 -5.21
N GLU A 63 33.82 0.95 -4.58
CA GLU A 63 33.29 1.18 -3.24
C GLU A 63 34.39 1.27 -2.17
N SER A 64 35.37 0.35 -2.18
CA SER A 64 36.49 0.33 -1.24
C SER A 64 37.29 1.64 -1.24
N ASP A 65 37.60 2.15 -2.44
CA ASP A 65 38.37 3.38 -2.62
C ASP A 65 37.57 4.59 -2.12
N SER A 66 36.25 4.60 -2.37
CA SER A 66 35.35 5.64 -1.87
C SER A 66 35.30 5.66 -0.34
N ILE A 67 35.17 4.50 0.31
CA ILE A 67 35.15 4.37 1.77
C ILE A 67 36.46 4.89 2.37
N ALA A 68 37.62 4.50 1.80
CA ALA A 68 38.92 4.99 2.27
C ALA A 68 39.04 6.52 2.21
N VAL A 69 38.54 7.14 1.13
CA VAL A 69 38.52 8.61 1.01
C VAL A 69 37.58 9.23 2.05
N LEU A 70 36.38 8.65 2.25
CA LEU A 70 35.46 9.13 3.28
C LEU A 70 36.04 9.02 4.69
N ASP A 71 36.79 7.97 5.00
CA ASP A 71 37.43 7.77 6.31
C ASP A 71 38.44 8.89 6.58
N SER A 72 39.29 9.19 5.60
CA SER A 72 40.23 10.31 5.68
C SER A 72 39.52 11.66 5.88
N LEU A 73 38.37 11.86 5.23
CA LEU A 73 37.57 13.08 5.38
C LEU A 73 36.93 13.21 6.76
N THR A 74 36.48 12.10 7.36
CA THR A 74 35.93 12.12 8.72
C THR A 74 36.99 12.53 9.74
N GLU A 75 38.25 12.11 9.56
CA GLU A 75 39.37 12.48 10.43
C GLU A 75 39.72 13.98 10.35
N GLU A 76 39.55 14.58 9.17
CA GLU A 76 39.77 16.02 8.93
C GLU A 76 38.66 16.92 9.55
N LYS A 77 37.56 16.32 10.05
CA LYS A 77 36.44 16.98 10.77
C LYS A 77 35.90 18.26 10.09
N PRO A 78 35.41 18.16 8.85
CA PRO A 78 34.87 19.31 8.12
C PRO A 78 33.66 19.93 8.83
N THR A 79 33.54 21.25 8.72
CA THR A 79 32.39 22.04 9.22
C THR A 79 31.68 22.79 8.11
N ASP A 80 32.25 22.84 6.91
CA ASP A 80 31.65 23.52 5.76
C ASP A 80 30.51 22.70 5.14
N GLU A 81 29.43 23.39 4.80
CA GLU A 81 28.19 22.78 4.31
C GLU A 81 28.40 21.94 3.05
N ALA A 82 29.14 22.46 2.06
CA ALA A 82 29.35 21.81 0.78
C ALA A 82 30.08 20.45 0.92
N THR A 83 31.11 20.37 1.77
CA THR A 83 31.79 19.11 2.06
C THR A 83 30.88 18.14 2.80
N LEU A 84 30.17 18.61 3.83
CA LEU A 84 29.26 17.78 4.64
C LEU A 84 28.10 17.22 3.82
N GLN A 85 27.53 18.00 2.90
CA GLN A 85 26.50 17.54 1.98
C GLN A 85 27.03 16.47 1.03
N ALA A 86 28.21 16.68 0.42
CA ALA A 86 28.83 15.68 -0.45
C ALA A 86 29.13 14.37 0.32
N MET A 87 29.66 14.46 1.54
CA MET A 87 29.86 13.28 2.41
C MET A 87 28.54 12.59 2.77
N THR A 88 27.49 13.37 3.05
CA THR A 88 26.14 12.86 3.33
C THR A 88 25.60 12.06 2.13
N LEU A 89 25.77 12.56 0.91
CA LEU A 89 25.37 11.85 -0.32
C LEU A 89 26.12 10.52 -0.47
N CYS A 90 27.43 10.50 -0.24
CA CYS A 90 28.20 9.25 -0.29
C CYS A 90 27.72 8.25 0.77
N CYS A 91 27.53 8.70 2.02
CA CYS A 91 27.05 7.83 3.10
C CYS A 91 25.65 7.27 2.80
N ARG A 92 24.78 8.07 2.18
CA ARG A 92 23.45 7.61 1.72
C ARG A 92 23.54 6.58 0.60
N GLU A 93 24.42 6.79 -0.38
CA GLU A 93 24.61 5.84 -1.47
C GLU A 93 25.17 4.50 -0.96
N LEU A 94 26.06 4.53 0.04
CA LEU A 94 26.64 3.39 0.77
C LEU A 94 25.72 2.75 1.83
N GLN A 95 24.52 3.31 2.06
CA GLN A 95 23.61 2.89 3.15
C GLN A 95 24.19 3.02 4.59
N GLN A 96 25.27 3.78 4.79
CA GLN A 96 25.88 4.05 6.09
C GLN A 96 25.27 5.29 6.75
N VAL A 97 23.96 5.25 7.04
CA VAL A 97 23.21 6.40 7.56
C VAL A 97 23.63 6.81 8.98
N ASP A 98 24.09 5.87 9.82
CA ASP A 98 24.57 6.16 11.18
C ASP A 98 25.83 7.04 11.19
N ARG A 99 26.66 6.89 10.16
CA ARG A 99 27.87 7.71 9.98
C ARG A 99 27.52 9.19 9.79
N ILE A 100 26.41 9.48 9.13
CA ILE A 100 25.90 10.85 8.93
C ILE A 100 25.69 11.53 10.28
N CYS A 101 25.10 10.82 11.26
CA CYS A 101 24.87 11.38 12.60
C CYS A 101 26.19 11.75 13.28
N LYS A 102 27.20 10.86 13.27
CA LYS A 102 28.52 11.11 13.89
C LYS A 102 29.23 12.31 13.26
N ILE A 103 29.11 12.47 11.94
CA ILE A 103 29.69 13.59 11.21
C ILE A 103 29.06 14.90 11.70
N TYR A 104 27.73 15.01 11.71
CA TYR A 104 27.06 16.25 12.14
C TYR A 104 27.18 16.50 13.65
N GLU A 105 27.23 15.47 14.50
CA GLU A 105 27.53 15.63 15.93
C GLU A 105 28.89 16.29 16.14
N THR A 106 29.89 15.92 15.34
CA THR A 106 31.23 16.49 15.40
C THR A 106 31.23 17.93 14.87
N ALA A 107 30.56 18.17 13.74
CA ALA A 107 30.45 19.50 13.15
C ALA A 107 29.76 20.50 14.10
N VAL A 108 28.64 20.12 14.72
CA VAL A 108 27.92 20.95 15.70
C VAL A 108 28.76 21.23 16.96
N LYS A 109 29.62 20.30 17.39
CA LYS A 109 30.53 20.53 18.51
C LYS A 109 31.62 21.56 18.17
N LEU A 110 32.07 21.60 16.92
CA LEU A 110 33.12 22.51 16.45
C LEU A 110 32.58 23.91 16.13
N ASP A 111 31.38 23.99 15.55
CA ASP A 111 30.67 25.25 15.31
C ASP A 111 29.24 25.18 15.88
N PRO A 112 29.07 25.44 17.19
CA PRO A 112 27.76 25.41 17.84
C PRO A 112 26.83 26.55 17.41
N THR A 113 27.34 27.57 16.70
CA THR A 113 26.60 28.78 16.34
C THR A 113 25.85 28.66 15.01
N ASN A 114 26.09 27.60 14.26
CA ASN A 114 25.47 27.39 12.96
C ASN A 114 24.13 26.65 13.05
N GLU A 115 23.04 27.36 12.78
CA GLU A 115 21.66 26.83 12.78
C GLU A 115 21.45 25.69 11.78
N GLU A 116 22.12 25.73 10.63
CA GLU A 116 21.99 24.72 9.57
C GLU A 116 22.61 23.40 10.01
N LEU A 117 23.76 23.42 10.69
CA LEU A 117 24.39 22.21 11.24
C LEU A 117 23.48 21.53 12.28
N HIS A 118 22.86 22.30 13.17
CA HIS A 118 21.87 21.76 14.13
C HIS A 118 20.65 21.18 13.42
N THR A 119 20.17 21.85 12.36
CA THR A 119 19.05 21.36 11.55
C THR A 119 19.42 20.05 10.84
N HIS A 120 20.62 19.96 10.25
CA HIS A 120 21.09 18.75 9.60
C HIS A 120 21.32 17.60 10.59
N LEU A 121 21.80 17.88 11.79
CA LEU A 121 21.92 16.91 12.88
C LEU A 121 20.55 16.35 13.30
N PHE A 122 19.55 17.22 13.46
CA PHE A 122 18.18 16.78 13.71
C PHE A 122 17.68 15.86 12.57
N MET A 123 17.87 16.30 11.32
CA MET A 123 17.44 15.54 10.14
C MET A 123 18.20 14.22 9.95
N SER A 124 19.45 14.11 10.42
CA SER A 124 20.16 12.82 10.41
C SER A 124 19.53 11.84 11.41
N TYR A 125 19.16 12.30 12.61
CA TYR A 125 18.43 11.47 13.58
C TYR A 125 17.02 11.08 13.08
N VAL A 126 16.36 11.92 12.28
CA VAL A 126 15.08 11.58 11.63
C VAL A 126 15.25 10.40 10.66
N ARG A 127 16.33 10.37 9.86
CA ARG A 127 16.56 9.29 8.87
C ARG A 127 16.74 7.91 9.50
N ILE A 128 17.40 7.87 10.66
CA ILE A 128 17.67 6.64 11.42
C ILE A 128 16.59 6.33 12.47
N SER A 129 15.52 7.15 12.57
CA SER A 129 14.42 6.96 13.53
C SER A 129 14.85 7.00 15.02
N GLU A 130 15.93 7.73 15.35
CA GLU A 130 16.41 7.88 16.74
C GLU A 130 15.65 8.98 17.51
N PHE A 131 14.41 8.68 17.92
CA PHE A 131 13.47 9.68 18.45
C PHE A 131 13.95 10.44 19.70
N LYS A 132 14.68 9.77 20.60
CA LYS A 132 15.23 10.40 21.81
C LYS A 132 16.29 11.45 21.46
N SER A 133 17.10 11.17 20.45
CA SER A 133 18.12 12.09 19.95
C SER A 133 17.49 13.22 19.14
N GLN A 134 16.43 12.93 18.37
CA GLN A 134 15.61 13.95 17.70
C GLN A 134 15.04 14.97 18.70
N GLN A 135 14.41 14.50 19.79
CA GLN A 135 13.86 15.38 20.84
C GLN A 135 14.95 16.30 21.41
N LYS A 136 16.11 15.76 21.77
CA LYS A 136 17.23 16.53 22.34
C LYS A 136 17.76 17.57 21.34
N ALA A 137 17.96 17.17 20.09
CA ALA A 137 18.46 18.05 19.03
C ALA A 137 17.46 19.18 18.73
N ALA A 138 16.16 18.87 18.63
CA ALA A 138 15.11 19.87 18.41
C ALA A 138 15.01 20.87 19.55
N MET A 139 15.10 20.40 20.81
CA MET A 139 15.11 21.29 21.98
C MET A 139 16.37 22.16 22.06
N ALA A 140 17.53 21.64 21.68
CA ALA A 140 18.76 22.43 21.58
C ALA A 140 18.63 23.52 20.51
N LEU A 141 18.08 23.17 19.34
CA LEU A 141 17.82 24.10 18.24
C LEU A 141 16.81 25.19 18.65
N TYR A 142 15.73 24.83 19.35
CA TYR A 142 14.76 25.79 19.87
C TYR A 142 15.36 26.73 20.92
N LYS A 143 16.21 26.23 21.82
CA LYS A 143 16.93 27.08 22.80
C LYS A 143 17.90 28.04 22.13
N PHE A 144 18.58 27.59 21.08
CA PHE A 144 19.48 28.42 20.29
C PHE A 144 18.71 29.50 19.53
N LYS A 145 17.62 29.12 18.86
CA LYS A 145 16.75 30.03 18.11
C LYS A 145 15.27 29.67 18.32
N PRO A 146 14.51 30.46 19.11
CA PRO A 146 13.16 30.10 19.52
C PRO A 146 12.15 30.32 18.40
N LYS A 147 12.12 29.41 17.42
CA LYS A 147 11.07 29.34 16.39
C LYS A 147 10.06 28.24 16.72
N ASN A 148 8.77 28.53 16.55
CA ASN A 148 7.69 27.57 16.83
C ASN A 148 7.82 26.23 16.07
N PRO A 149 8.28 26.17 14.79
CA PRO A 149 8.49 24.91 14.11
C PRO A 149 9.46 23.96 14.83
N TYR A 150 10.57 24.46 15.39
CA TYR A 150 11.53 23.62 16.12
C TYR A 150 10.96 23.09 17.43
N TYR A 151 10.07 23.86 18.05
CA TYR A 151 9.32 23.39 19.21
C TYR A 151 8.35 22.26 18.83
N CYS A 152 7.64 22.41 17.71
CA CYS A 152 6.76 21.37 17.16
C CYS A 152 7.54 20.11 16.76
N TRP A 153 8.76 20.26 16.24
CA TRP A 153 9.65 19.13 15.96
C TRP A 153 9.95 18.34 17.24
N ALA A 154 10.25 19.02 18.34
CA ALA A 154 10.46 18.37 19.62
C ALA A 154 9.20 17.63 20.12
N VAL A 155 8.03 18.26 20.03
CA VAL A 155 6.73 17.65 20.39
C VAL A 155 6.46 16.41 19.55
N MET A 156 6.62 16.49 18.23
CA MET A 156 6.41 15.34 17.34
C MET A 156 7.42 14.21 17.62
N SER A 157 8.68 14.51 17.91
CA SER A 157 9.67 13.50 18.32
C SER A 157 9.28 12.81 19.64
N ILE A 158 8.64 13.52 20.58
CA ILE A 158 8.11 12.92 21.82
C ILE A 158 6.94 11.98 21.51
N ILE A 159 6.03 12.37 20.63
CA ILE A 159 4.93 11.51 20.18
C ILE A 159 5.48 10.22 19.55
N LEU A 160 6.45 10.34 18.62
CA LEU A 160 7.08 9.17 17.99
C LEU A 160 7.86 8.32 18.98
N GLN A 161 8.47 8.92 20.00
CA GLN A 161 9.11 8.17 21.08
C GLN A 161 8.08 7.37 21.88
N ALA A 162 6.89 7.93 22.14
CA ALA A 162 5.82 7.28 22.86
C ALA A 162 5.14 6.16 22.04
N SER A 163 5.01 6.32 20.73
CA SER A 163 4.33 5.36 19.86
C SER A 163 5.27 4.29 19.27
N ARG A 164 6.50 4.64 18.92
CA ARG A 164 7.44 3.78 18.18
C ARG A 164 8.81 3.61 18.84
N GLY A 165 9.14 4.41 19.86
CA GLY A 165 10.46 4.37 20.49
C GLY A 165 10.71 3.14 21.37
N GLU A 166 11.93 3.04 21.90
CA GLU A 166 12.29 2.00 22.88
C GLU A 166 11.35 2.08 24.09
N GLY A 167 10.74 0.95 24.47
CA GLY A 167 9.76 0.92 25.56
C GLY A 167 8.39 1.49 25.19
N LYS A 168 8.02 1.50 23.91
CA LYS A 168 6.64 1.81 23.44
C LYS A 168 5.56 0.97 24.14
N ASP A 169 5.92 -0.23 24.59
CA ASP A 169 5.03 -1.16 25.28
C ASP A 169 4.91 -0.86 26.79
N ASP A 170 5.70 0.09 27.33
CA ASP A 170 5.60 0.54 28.72
C ASP A 170 4.55 1.66 28.86
N PRO A 171 3.39 1.39 29.50
CA PRO A 171 2.31 2.36 29.60
C PRO A 171 2.70 3.60 30.42
N LYS A 172 3.52 3.45 31.47
CA LYS A 172 3.92 4.57 32.34
C LYS A 172 4.84 5.53 31.59
N LYS A 173 5.77 4.97 30.81
CA LYS A 173 6.66 5.77 29.96
C LYS A 173 5.87 6.49 28.88
N LYS A 174 4.91 5.81 28.25
CA LYS A 174 4.03 6.40 27.25
C LYS A 174 3.23 7.57 27.83
N GLU A 175 2.58 7.39 28.97
CA GLU A 175 1.81 8.43 29.67
C GLU A 175 2.68 9.63 30.06
N LEU A 176 3.89 9.39 30.58
CA LEU A 176 4.83 10.46 30.93
C LEU A 176 5.26 11.29 29.71
N LEU A 177 5.50 10.63 28.57
CA LEU A 177 5.89 11.31 27.33
C LEU A 177 4.73 12.10 26.73
N LEU A 178 3.53 11.53 26.69
CA LEU A 178 2.36 12.21 26.14
C LEU A 178 1.93 13.41 27.01
N SER A 179 1.96 13.28 28.35
CA SER A 179 1.71 14.40 29.27
C SER A 179 2.79 15.49 29.19
N LEU A 180 4.03 15.14 28.82
CA LEU A 180 5.04 16.14 28.50
C LEU A 180 4.70 16.87 27.19
N ALA A 181 4.31 16.14 26.13
CA ALA A 181 3.92 16.72 24.85
C ALA A 181 2.71 17.67 24.98
N GLU A 182 1.71 17.30 25.77
CA GLU A 182 0.54 18.14 26.05
C GLU A 182 0.93 19.42 26.78
N ARG A 183 1.66 19.33 27.90
CA ARG A 183 2.14 20.53 28.62
C ARG A 183 2.95 21.48 27.73
N MET A 184 3.68 20.92 26.77
CA MET A 184 4.41 21.73 25.78
C MET A 184 3.43 22.48 24.85
N MET A 185 2.39 21.81 24.35
CA MET A 185 1.37 22.44 23.52
C MET A 185 0.52 23.46 24.29
N ASP A 186 0.10 23.14 25.52
CA ASP A 186 -0.65 24.06 26.39
C ASP A 186 0.14 25.34 26.66
N LYS A 187 1.47 25.23 26.84
CA LYS A 187 2.34 26.39 26.96
C LYS A 187 2.28 27.29 25.72
N LEU A 188 2.26 26.72 24.50
CA LEU A 188 2.12 27.51 23.28
C LEU A 188 0.74 28.17 23.17
N ILE A 189 -0.32 27.50 23.64
CA ILE A 189 -1.68 28.05 23.71
C ILE A 189 -1.70 29.23 24.69
N ALA A 190 -1.18 29.06 25.90
CA ALA A 190 -1.12 30.10 26.94
C ALA A 190 -0.31 31.33 26.51
N GLU A 191 0.74 31.13 25.70
CA GLU A 191 1.56 32.21 25.13
C GLU A 191 0.94 32.86 23.88
N ASN A 192 -0.26 32.45 23.42
CA ASN A 192 -0.89 32.88 22.17
C ASN A 192 0.01 32.74 20.94
N LYS A 193 0.84 31.69 20.89
CA LYS A 193 1.77 31.41 19.78
C LYS A 193 1.27 30.32 18.81
N MET A 194 0.02 29.90 18.98
CA MET A 194 -0.67 28.89 18.19
C MET A 194 -1.46 29.53 17.04
N ASP A 195 -0.79 29.82 15.94
CA ASP A 195 -1.38 30.49 14.78
C ASP A 195 -1.43 29.65 13.51
N ALA A 196 -0.59 28.60 13.44
CA ALA A 196 -0.51 27.76 12.25
C ALA A 196 -1.40 26.52 12.39
N GLU A 197 -2.11 26.15 11.32
CA GLU A 197 -2.95 24.95 11.24
C GLU A 197 -2.19 23.68 11.67
N GLN A 198 -0.92 23.56 11.29
CA GLN A 198 -0.07 22.40 11.62
C GLN A 198 0.15 22.24 13.13
N GLN A 199 0.14 23.34 13.88
CA GLN A 199 0.31 23.32 15.34
C GLN A 199 -0.96 22.80 16.02
N ILE A 200 -2.13 23.20 15.49
CA ILE A 200 -3.43 22.75 15.98
C ILE A 200 -3.62 21.26 15.66
N GLN A 201 -3.29 20.83 14.44
CA GLN A 201 -3.30 19.41 14.08
C GLN A 201 -2.37 18.58 14.98
N LEU A 202 -1.17 19.08 15.27
CA LEU A 202 -0.25 18.42 16.19
C LEU A 202 -0.82 18.33 17.62
N TYR A 203 -1.53 19.35 18.10
CA TYR A 203 -2.19 19.31 19.40
C TYR A 203 -3.32 18.27 19.43
N ILE A 204 -4.16 18.22 18.39
CA ILE A 204 -5.20 17.20 18.24
C ILE A 204 -4.57 15.79 18.24
N MET A 205 -3.44 15.61 17.56
CA MET A 205 -2.70 14.33 17.59
C MET A 205 -2.23 13.95 19.01
N VAL A 206 -1.76 14.92 19.81
CA VAL A 206 -1.37 14.66 21.21
C VAL A 206 -2.59 14.22 22.04
N LEU A 207 -3.70 14.94 21.95
CA LEU A 207 -4.94 14.60 22.67
C LEU A 207 -5.51 13.25 22.22
N GLU A 208 -5.42 12.94 20.92
CA GLU A 208 -5.87 11.66 20.36
C GLU A 208 -5.06 10.49 20.90
N GLN A 209 -3.73 10.62 20.99
CA GLN A 209 -2.86 9.59 21.58
C GLN A 209 -3.13 9.37 23.08
N GLN A 210 -3.68 10.37 23.77
CA GLN A 210 -4.11 10.28 25.16
C GLN A 210 -5.58 9.86 25.33
N GLN A 211 -6.32 9.69 24.23
CA GLN A 211 -7.76 9.38 24.24
C GLN A 211 -8.63 10.46 24.92
N LYS A 212 -8.17 11.72 24.94
CA LYS A 212 -8.90 12.88 25.48
C LYS A 212 -9.90 13.45 24.48
N PHE A 213 -10.87 12.63 24.07
CA PHE A 213 -11.76 12.98 22.94
C PHE A 213 -12.69 14.17 23.21
N ASN A 214 -13.11 14.40 24.46
CA ASN A 214 -13.93 15.58 24.80
C ASN A 214 -13.15 16.89 24.60
N GLU A 215 -11.89 16.93 25.03
CA GLU A 215 -11.01 18.09 24.84
C GLU A 215 -10.78 18.37 23.35
N ILE A 216 -10.67 17.33 22.51
CA ILE A 216 -10.59 17.50 21.06
C ILE A 216 -11.83 18.20 20.51
N LEU A 217 -13.03 17.82 20.96
CA LEU A 217 -14.26 18.48 20.52
C LEU A 217 -14.28 19.95 20.95
N GLU A 218 -13.88 20.27 22.19
CA GLU A 218 -13.76 21.65 22.66
C GLU A 218 -12.77 22.47 21.82
N VAL A 219 -11.64 21.88 21.42
CA VAL A 219 -10.67 22.52 20.52
C VAL A 219 -11.28 22.80 19.14
N LEU A 220 -12.04 21.85 18.59
CA LEU A 220 -12.70 21.95 17.29
C LEU A 220 -13.86 22.95 17.29
N ASP A 221 -14.58 23.09 18.42
CA ASP A 221 -15.66 24.07 18.60
C ASP A 221 -15.16 25.47 18.99
N GLY A 222 -13.94 25.56 19.54
CA GLY A 222 -13.34 26.80 20.00
C GLY A 222 -12.69 27.64 18.90
N SER A 223 -11.98 28.68 19.35
CA SER A 223 -11.24 29.61 18.47
C SER A 223 -10.11 28.95 17.69
N LEU A 224 -9.55 27.84 18.18
CA LEU A 224 -8.53 27.06 17.48
C LEU A 224 -9.13 26.32 16.27
N GLY A 225 -10.32 25.72 16.42
CA GLY A 225 -11.04 25.08 15.31
C GLY A 225 -11.33 26.04 14.16
N ALA A 226 -11.67 27.30 14.46
CA ALA A 226 -11.89 28.33 13.45
C ALA A 226 -10.64 28.63 12.58
N LYS A 227 -9.43 28.33 13.06
CA LYS A 227 -8.19 28.48 12.30
C LYS A 227 -7.93 27.31 11.32
N LEU A 228 -8.70 26.22 11.38
CA LEU A 228 -8.59 25.06 10.48
C LEU A 228 -9.37 25.28 9.17
N SER A 229 -8.98 26.29 8.38
CA SER A 229 -9.75 26.75 7.21
C SER A 229 -9.95 25.71 6.09
N CYS A 230 -9.05 24.74 5.99
CA CYS A 230 -9.06 23.72 4.92
C CYS A 230 -9.71 22.40 5.36
N THR A 231 -10.19 22.31 6.62
CA THR A 231 -10.68 21.07 7.22
C THR A 231 -12.20 21.09 7.32
N ASP A 232 -12.87 20.03 6.85
CA ASP A 232 -14.31 19.84 7.05
C ASP A 232 -14.60 19.42 8.50
N ILE A 233 -14.68 20.42 9.39
CA ILE A 233 -14.82 20.23 10.84
C ILE A 233 -15.96 19.24 11.20
N PRO A 234 -17.19 19.36 10.63
CA PRO A 234 -18.25 18.38 10.87
C PRO A 234 -17.82 16.93 10.61
N SER A 235 -17.12 16.67 9.51
CA SER A 235 -16.64 15.32 9.17
C SER A 235 -15.55 14.84 10.12
N VAL A 236 -14.68 15.74 10.60
CA VAL A 236 -13.60 15.40 11.54
C VAL A 236 -14.13 15.10 12.95
N LYS A 237 -15.29 15.65 13.34
CA LYS A 237 -15.91 15.36 14.65
C LYS A 237 -16.49 13.95 14.75
N ILE A 238 -16.99 13.38 13.65
CA ILE A 238 -17.71 12.10 13.64
C ILE A 238 -16.93 10.98 14.34
N PRO A 239 -15.65 10.70 14.02
CA PRO A 239 -14.90 9.63 14.68
C PRO A 239 -14.75 9.83 16.19
N TYR A 240 -14.63 11.08 16.67
CA TYR A 240 -14.50 11.38 18.10
C TYR A 240 -15.83 11.26 18.83
N LEU A 241 -16.93 11.71 18.23
CA LEU A 241 -18.28 11.53 18.77
C LEU A 241 -18.68 10.06 18.86
N ILE A 242 -18.30 9.25 17.87
CA ILE A 242 -18.49 7.78 17.89
C ILE A 242 -17.74 7.16 19.08
N LYS A 243 -16.46 7.54 19.30
CA LYS A 243 -15.67 7.03 20.44
C LYS A 243 -16.22 7.47 21.81
N LEU A 244 -16.94 8.58 21.86
CA LEU A 244 -17.61 9.09 23.06
C LEU A 244 -19.06 8.59 23.19
N GLU A 245 -19.53 7.74 22.26
CA GLU A 245 -20.90 7.21 22.23
C GLU A 245 -21.99 8.30 22.20
N LYS A 246 -21.67 9.48 21.66
CA LYS A 246 -22.62 10.60 21.49
C LYS A 246 -23.45 10.44 20.21
N TRP A 247 -24.24 9.38 20.16
CA TRP A 247 -24.91 8.94 18.92
C TRP A 247 -25.94 9.91 18.35
N SER A 248 -26.61 10.70 19.19
CA SER A 248 -27.55 11.74 18.76
C SER A 248 -26.87 12.83 17.94
N GLU A 249 -25.72 13.32 18.41
CA GLU A 249 -24.91 14.32 17.70
C GLU A 249 -24.35 13.75 16.40
N VAL A 250 -23.86 12.49 16.41
CA VAL A 250 -23.41 11.80 15.19
C VAL A 250 -24.52 11.77 14.14
N ASN A 251 -25.72 11.36 14.54
CA ASN A 251 -26.87 11.25 13.65
C ASN A 251 -27.17 12.58 12.95
N LEU A 252 -27.29 13.68 13.71
CA LEU A 252 -27.60 15.01 13.19
C LEU A 252 -26.50 15.56 12.28
N ILE A 253 -25.24 15.39 12.65
CA ILE A 253 -24.10 15.82 11.81
C ILE A 253 -24.09 15.04 10.50
N CYS A 254 -24.28 13.72 10.56
CA CYS A 254 -24.37 12.90 9.36
C CYS A 254 -25.54 13.32 8.47
N LYS A 255 -26.75 13.56 9.01
CA LYS A 255 -27.90 14.08 8.25
C LYS A 255 -27.55 15.40 7.55
N LYS A 256 -26.95 16.35 8.28
CA LYS A 256 -26.52 17.65 7.73
C LYS A 256 -25.54 17.51 6.57
N ILE A 257 -24.61 16.56 6.66
CA ILE A 257 -23.63 16.29 5.59
C ILE A 257 -24.31 15.60 4.40
N LEU A 258 -25.20 14.64 4.64
CA LEU A 258 -25.90 13.89 3.60
C LEU A 258 -26.90 14.75 2.82
N LEU A 259 -27.60 15.68 3.47
CA LEU A 259 -28.47 16.67 2.81
C LEU A 259 -27.70 17.53 1.81
N LYS A 260 -26.42 17.84 2.09
CA LYS A 260 -25.55 18.58 1.18
C LYS A 260 -24.85 17.70 0.15
N SER A 261 -24.50 16.47 0.53
CA SER A 261 -23.66 15.56 -0.27
C SER A 261 -24.08 14.10 -0.08
N VAL A 262 -25.10 13.72 -0.86
CA VAL A 262 -25.82 12.45 -0.73
C VAL A 262 -24.96 11.21 -1.04
N ASP A 263 -23.91 11.31 -1.85
CA ASP A 263 -23.11 10.13 -2.28
C ASP A 263 -21.88 9.85 -1.38
N ARG A 264 -21.79 10.47 -0.19
CA ARG A 264 -20.73 10.20 0.80
C ARG A 264 -20.97 8.89 1.55
N TRP A 265 -20.50 7.77 1.01
CA TRP A 265 -20.75 6.42 1.56
C TRP A 265 -20.20 6.19 2.98
N ASN A 266 -19.07 6.79 3.36
CA ASN A 266 -18.56 6.71 4.73
C ASN A 266 -19.55 7.29 5.73
N VAL A 267 -20.15 8.44 5.41
CA VAL A 267 -21.13 9.12 6.25
C VAL A 267 -22.43 8.33 6.33
N TRP A 268 -22.86 7.65 5.26
CA TRP A 268 -24.00 6.72 5.30
C TRP A 268 -23.79 5.59 6.29
N LYS A 269 -22.60 4.99 6.31
CA LYS A 269 -22.27 3.91 7.26
C LYS A 269 -22.31 4.41 8.70
N ASP A 270 -21.73 5.59 8.97
CA ASP A 270 -21.73 6.20 10.31
C ASP A 270 -23.14 6.60 10.75
N TYR A 271 -23.95 7.14 9.82
CA TYR A 271 -25.36 7.47 10.05
C TYR A 271 -26.18 6.22 10.43
N ILE A 272 -26.15 5.17 9.61
CA ILE A 272 -26.88 3.93 9.89
C ILE A 272 -26.38 3.31 11.18
N ASN A 273 -25.07 3.36 11.47
CA ASN A 273 -24.53 2.91 12.74
C ASN A 273 -25.12 3.70 13.93
N SER A 274 -25.20 5.02 13.84
CA SER A 274 -25.79 5.85 14.90
C SER A 274 -27.25 5.48 15.19
N VAL A 275 -28.06 5.25 14.14
CA VAL A 275 -29.46 4.80 14.28
C VAL A 275 -29.51 3.46 15.00
N MET A 276 -28.67 2.51 14.60
CA MET A 276 -28.64 1.17 15.18
C MET A 276 -28.32 1.20 16.67
N GLU A 277 -27.43 2.08 17.12
CA GLU A 277 -27.07 2.22 18.53
C GLU A 277 -28.13 2.99 19.34
N LEU A 278 -28.75 4.02 18.76
CA LEU A 278 -29.87 4.73 19.38
C LEU A 278 -31.08 3.80 19.58
N MET A 279 -31.39 2.97 18.57
CA MET A 279 -32.44 1.95 18.66
C MET A 279 -32.17 0.94 19.79
N SER A 280 -30.92 0.50 19.97
CA SER A 280 -30.53 -0.37 21.08
C SER A 280 -30.70 0.32 22.44
N SER A 281 -30.28 1.59 22.53
CA SER A 281 -30.26 2.37 23.77
C SER A 281 -31.67 2.73 24.25
N ASN A 282 -32.58 3.06 23.33
CA ASN A 282 -33.99 3.34 23.62
C ASN A 282 -34.75 2.09 24.09
N LYS A 283 -34.33 0.88 23.71
CA LYS A 283 -34.88 -0.37 24.27
C LYS A 283 -34.43 -0.62 25.71
N ALA A 284 -33.28 -0.07 26.12
CA ALA A 284 -32.71 -0.24 27.46
C ALA A 284 -33.12 0.87 28.45
N SER A 285 -33.44 2.06 27.94
CA SER A 285 -33.74 3.25 28.74
C SER A 285 -35.14 3.78 28.39
N ASN A 286 -36.12 3.52 29.25
CA ASN A 286 -37.49 4.01 29.07
C ASN A 286 -37.67 5.53 29.32
N ASN A 287 -36.61 6.33 29.26
CA ASN A 287 -36.66 7.79 29.36
C ASN A 287 -35.36 8.39 28.78
N ILE A 288 -35.48 9.39 27.90
CA ILE A 288 -34.88 10.74 28.06
C ILE A 288 -35.18 11.61 26.81
N ASP A 289 -35.71 12.79 27.13
CA ASP A 289 -35.71 14.11 26.47
C ASP A 289 -35.30 14.26 25.00
N ASN A 290 -36.29 14.62 24.19
CA ASN A 290 -36.14 15.27 22.89
C ASN A 290 -35.47 16.65 23.07
N GLN A 291 -34.15 16.72 23.01
CA GLN A 291 -33.46 18.00 22.83
C GLN A 291 -33.73 18.52 21.41
N GLN A 292 -34.58 19.54 21.30
CA GLN A 292 -34.80 20.30 20.08
C GLN A 292 -33.60 21.22 19.85
N PHE A 293 -32.93 21.08 18.69
CA PHE A 293 -31.94 22.04 18.21
C PHE A 293 -32.63 23.07 17.29
N GLU A 294 -32.32 24.36 17.49
CA GLU A 294 -32.94 25.51 16.81
C GLU A 294 -32.42 25.74 15.36
N ASP A 295 -32.34 24.72 14.51
CA ASP A 295 -31.98 24.86 13.07
C ASP A 295 -33.17 24.36 12.22
N SER A 296 -33.88 25.27 11.54
CA SER A 296 -35.23 25.04 10.97
C SER A 296 -35.31 24.02 9.82
N ASP A 297 -34.17 23.56 9.30
CA ASP A 297 -34.09 22.62 8.17
C ASP A 297 -33.70 21.18 8.58
N ILE A 298 -33.36 20.93 9.85
CA ILE A 298 -32.90 19.63 10.35
C ILE A 298 -33.94 19.04 11.30
N GLU A 299 -34.62 17.98 10.86
CA GLU A 299 -35.53 17.18 11.69
C GLU A 299 -34.82 16.56 12.90
N SER A 300 -35.63 16.18 13.89
CA SER A 300 -35.24 15.40 15.07
C SER A 300 -34.31 14.21 14.75
N VAL A 301 -33.62 13.74 15.78
CA VAL A 301 -32.77 12.55 15.73
C VAL A 301 -33.57 11.34 15.20
N ASP A 302 -32.96 10.62 14.24
CA ASP A 302 -33.51 9.36 13.74
C ASP A 302 -33.04 8.23 14.66
N ASP A 303 -33.96 7.73 15.48
CA ASP A 303 -33.74 6.70 16.49
C ASP A 303 -34.42 5.36 16.15
N SER A 304 -35.10 5.30 15.00
CA SER A 304 -35.83 4.12 14.55
C SER A 304 -35.54 3.78 13.08
N PRO A 305 -35.66 2.50 12.69
CA PRO A 305 -35.53 2.07 11.30
C PRO A 305 -36.52 2.76 10.35
N GLU A 306 -37.73 3.07 10.82
CA GLU A 306 -38.80 3.72 10.06
C GLU A 306 -38.39 5.15 9.67
N LYS A 307 -37.94 5.95 10.65
CA LYS A 307 -37.43 7.32 10.41
C LYS A 307 -36.25 7.31 9.43
N THR A 308 -35.37 6.32 9.58
CA THR A 308 -34.21 6.15 8.69
C THR A 308 -34.64 5.82 7.27
N HIS A 309 -35.61 4.93 7.11
CA HIS A 309 -36.13 4.57 5.80
C HIS A 309 -36.83 5.77 5.14
N GLU A 310 -37.63 6.53 5.89
CA GLU A 310 -38.28 7.76 5.43
C GLU A 310 -37.25 8.80 4.97
N PHE A 311 -36.19 9.02 5.75
CA PHE A 311 -35.10 9.91 5.38
C PHE A 311 -34.43 9.49 4.06
N ILE A 312 -34.16 8.18 3.89
CA ILE A 312 -33.60 7.65 2.64
C ILE A 312 -34.56 7.87 1.47
N CYS A 313 -35.85 7.57 1.63
CA CYS A 313 -36.86 7.76 0.59
C CYS A 313 -36.98 9.23 0.17
N ARG A 314 -37.00 10.16 1.13
CA ARG A 314 -36.98 11.60 0.86
C ARG A 314 -35.79 12.01 0.01
N LEU A 315 -34.59 11.49 0.31
CA LEU A 315 -33.39 11.78 -0.47
C LEU A 315 -33.44 11.18 -1.88
N VAL A 316 -34.08 10.02 -2.05
CA VAL A 316 -34.30 9.41 -3.38
C VAL A 316 -35.27 10.26 -4.21
N GLU A 317 -36.35 10.74 -3.61
CA GLU A 317 -37.38 11.57 -4.25
C GLU A 317 -36.81 12.94 -4.65
N ASN A 318 -36.17 13.64 -3.71
CA ASN A 318 -35.53 14.94 -3.99
C ASN A 318 -34.39 14.83 -5.01
N GLY A 319 -33.73 13.66 -5.09
CA GLY A 319 -32.68 13.39 -6.05
C GLY A 319 -33.16 13.17 -7.49
N ALA A 320 -34.46 12.89 -7.69
CA ALA A 320 -35.03 12.63 -9.02
C ALA A 320 -34.96 13.85 -9.95
N ASP A 321 -34.97 15.06 -9.38
CA ASP A 321 -34.97 16.33 -10.11
C ASP A 321 -33.57 16.75 -10.60
N ASN A 322 -32.50 16.13 -10.12
CA ASN A 322 -31.10 16.49 -10.44
C ASN A 322 -30.63 16.06 -11.84
N GLY A 323 -31.49 15.42 -12.64
CA GLY A 323 -31.18 14.95 -14.00
C GLY A 323 -30.33 13.67 -14.09
N PHE A 324 -29.82 13.15 -12.97
CA PHE A 324 -29.13 11.86 -12.88
C PHE A 324 -29.34 11.20 -11.50
N LEU A 325 -29.36 9.86 -11.48
CA LEU A 325 -29.56 9.09 -10.25
C LEU A 325 -28.24 8.88 -9.50
N LEU A 326 -28.25 9.19 -8.20
CA LEU A 326 -27.15 8.90 -7.27
C LEU A 326 -27.31 7.51 -6.65
N ARG A 327 -26.21 6.80 -6.40
CA ARG A 327 -26.23 5.41 -5.92
C ARG A 327 -26.40 5.31 -4.40
N GLY A 328 -25.78 6.23 -3.65
CA GLY A 328 -25.71 6.22 -2.20
C GLY A 328 -27.03 5.89 -1.48
N PRO A 329 -28.15 6.59 -1.77
CA PRO A 329 -29.42 6.32 -1.11
C PRO A 329 -29.98 4.92 -1.39
N TYR A 330 -29.83 4.42 -2.63
CA TYR A 330 -30.28 3.08 -2.96
C TYR A 330 -29.44 2.02 -2.26
N LEU A 331 -28.13 2.24 -2.15
CA LEU A 331 -27.23 1.37 -1.37
C LEU A 331 -27.49 1.45 0.13
N ALA A 332 -27.90 2.62 0.64
CA ALA A 332 -28.26 2.79 2.05
C ALA A 332 -29.46 1.91 2.44
N ARG A 333 -30.42 1.66 1.52
CA ARG A 333 -31.52 0.70 1.75
C ARG A 333 -31.00 -0.73 1.96
N PHE A 334 -30.01 -1.15 1.18
CA PHE A 334 -29.38 -2.46 1.35
C PHE A 334 -28.58 -2.57 2.65
N GLU A 335 -27.82 -1.52 2.99
CA GLU A 335 -27.06 -1.49 4.25
C GLU A 335 -27.99 -1.50 5.46
N LEU A 336 -29.09 -0.74 5.42
CA LEU A 336 -30.12 -0.78 6.47
C LEU A 336 -30.70 -2.19 6.61
N CYS A 337 -31.11 -2.83 5.50
CA CYS A 337 -31.61 -4.19 5.47
C CYS A 337 -30.61 -5.19 6.09
N LEU A 338 -29.33 -5.07 5.72
CA LEU A 338 -28.26 -5.91 6.23
C LEU A 338 -28.08 -5.79 7.74
N ARG A 339 -28.00 -4.57 8.25
CA ARG A 339 -27.76 -4.29 9.67
C ARG A 339 -28.95 -4.70 10.54
N LEU A 340 -30.18 -4.58 10.03
CA LEU A 340 -31.39 -5.08 10.70
C LEU A 340 -31.43 -6.61 10.73
N SER A 341 -31.06 -7.27 9.62
CA SER A 341 -30.98 -8.73 9.55
C SER A 341 -29.96 -9.29 10.54
N GLU A 342 -28.82 -8.61 10.74
CA GLU A 342 -27.80 -9.00 11.74
C GLU A 342 -28.32 -8.91 13.19
N LYS A 343 -29.30 -8.02 13.45
CA LYS A 343 -29.99 -7.90 14.74
C LYS A 343 -31.26 -8.78 14.86
N ASN A 344 -31.51 -9.66 13.89
CA ASN A 344 -32.71 -10.51 13.81
C ASN A 344 -34.04 -9.72 13.83
N VAL A 345 -34.05 -8.52 13.24
CA VAL A 345 -35.28 -7.72 13.05
C VAL A 345 -35.86 -8.04 11.69
N ASP A 346 -37.16 -8.33 11.61
CA ASP A 346 -37.82 -8.54 10.33
C ASP A 346 -37.85 -7.22 9.54
N THR A 347 -37.39 -7.27 8.30
CA THR A 347 -37.29 -6.11 7.40
C THR A 347 -38.40 -6.06 6.38
N SER A 348 -39.21 -7.13 6.29
CA SER A 348 -40.20 -7.33 5.23
C SER A 348 -41.30 -6.28 5.26
N GLU A 349 -41.73 -5.86 6.46
CA GLU A 349 -42.76 -4.83 6.63
C GLU A 349 -42.26 -3.43 6.25
N LEU A 350 -40.97 -3.15 6.45
CA LEU A 350 -40.40 -1.82 6.24
C LEU A 350 -39.87 -1.61 4.81
N LEU A 351 -39.08 -2.56 4.32
CA LEU A 351 -38.34 -2.43 3.05
C LEU A 351 -38.93 -3.30 1.92
N GLY A 352 -39.93 -4.13 2.23
CA GLY A 352 -40.48 -5.12 1.31
C GLY A 352 -39.58 -6.35 1.16
N GLU A 353 -39.88 -7.17 0.15
CA GLU A 353 -39.07 -8.34 -0.17
C GLU A 353 -37.67 -7.94 -0.64
N THR A 354 -36.63 -8.53 -0.04
CA THR A 354 -35.24 -8.22 -0.37
C THR A 354 -34.92 -8.40 -1.86
N ILE A 355 -35.51 -9.40 -2.52
CA ILE A 355 -35.30 -9.65 -3.96
C ILE A 355 -35.74 -8.44 -4.81
N GLU A 356 -36.85 -7.79 -4.44
CA GLU A 356 -37.35 -6.64 -5.19
C GLU A 356 -36.39 -5.45 -5.10
N LEU A 357 -35.67 -5.28 -3.98
CA LEU A 357 -34.60 -4.29 -3.88
C LEU A 357 -33.48 -4.53 -4.91
N PHE A 358 -33.05 -5.79 -5.08
CA PHE A 358 -32.05 -6.17 -6.09
C PHE A 358 -32.55 -5.89 -7.52
N VAL A 359 -33.79 -6.26 -7.82
CA VAL A 359 -34.39 -6.05 -9.14
C VAL A 359 -34.56 -4.56 -9.44
N GLU A 360 -35.01 -3.76 -8.46
CA GLU A 360 -35.13 -2.30 -8.59
C GLU A 360 -33.78 -1.65 -8.87
N TYR A 361 -32.76 -1.99 -8.08
CA TYR A 361 -31.40 -1.47 -8.26
C TYR A 361 -30.85 -1.85 -9.64
N PHE A 362 -31.01 -3.10 -10.05
CA PHE A 362 -30.55 -3.59 -11.34
C PHE A 362 -31.26 -2.92 -12.52
N ARG A 363 -32.56 -2.59 -12.41
CA ARG A 363 -33.27 -1.84 -13.44
C ARG A 363 -32.71 -0.43 -13.62
N LYS A 364 -32.31 0.22 -12.53
CA LYS A 364 -31.75 1.58 -12.55
C LYS A 364 -30.27 1.61 -12.98
N PHE A 365 -29.45 0.74 -12.40
CA PHE A 365 -27.98 0.80 -12.52
C PHE A 365 -27.36 -0.39 -13.26
N GLY A 366 -28.12 -1.42 -13.65
CA GLY A 366 -27.58 -2.65 -14.25
C GLY A 366 -26.85 -2.45 -15.58
N HIS A 367 -27.07 -1.33 -16.28
CA HIS A 367 -26.33 -0.99 -17.49
C HIS A 367 -24.94 -0.38 -17.19
N LYS A 368 -24.60 -0.19 -15.91
CA LYS A 368 -23.31 0.31 -15.44
C LYS A 368 -22.47 -0.85 -14.88
N PRO A 369 -21.18 -0.98 -15.24
CA PRO A 369 -20.32 -2.06 -14.72
C PRO A 369 -20.21 -2.13 -13.19
N CYS A 370 -20.39 -1.00 -12.49
CA CYS A 370 -20.36 -0.96 -11.03
C CYS A 370 -21.54 -1.69 -10.36
N CYS A 371 -22.63 -2.00 -11.09
CA CYS A 371 -23.79 -2.67 -10.52
C CYS A 371 -23.42 -3.98 -9.81
N VAL A 372 -22.48 -4.74 -10.37
CA VAL A 372 -22.07 -6.03 -9.81
C VAL A 372 -21.26 -5.84 -8.53
N THR A 373 -20.31 -4.90 -8.53
CA THR A 373 -19.51 -4.61 -7.32
C THR A 373 -20.36 -4.06 -6.19
N ASP A 374 -21.36 -3.25 -6.53
CA ASP A 374 -22.30 -2.64 -5.60
C ASP A 374 -23.20 -3.69 -4.93
N LEU A 375 -23.74 -4.64 -5.71
CA LEU A 375 -24.64 -5.67 -5.19
C LEU A 375 -23.93 -6.87 -4.55
N ARG A 376 -22.66 -7.12 -4.89
CA ARG A 376 -21.89 -8.30 -4.45
C ARG A 376 -21.95 -8.52 -2.94
N SER A 377 -21.68 -7.47 -2.15
CA SER A 377 -21.61 -7.57 -0.69
C SER A 377 -22.96 -7.82 -0.02
N TYR A 378 -24.07 -7.54 -0.73
CA TYR A 378 -25.42 -7.72 -0.21
C TYR A 378 -26.02 -9.06 -0.63
N LEU A 379 -25.42 -9.82 -1.56
CA LEU A 379 -25.89 -11.16 -1.95
C LEU A 379 -25.93 -12.14 -0.77
N LYS A 380 -25.26 -11.86 0.35
CA LYS A 380 -25.37 -12.63 1.60
C LYS A 380 -26.75 -12.56 2.26
N LEU A 381 -27.55 -11.55 1.92
CA LEU A 381 -28.95 -11.42 2.37
C LEU A 381 -29.88 -12.46 1.73
N LEU A 382 -29.44 -13.09 0.64
CA LEU A 382 -30.22 -14.07 -0.10
C LEU A 382 -29.71 -15.49 0.20
N ASP A 383 -30.65 -16.39 0.51
CA ASP A 383 -30.39 -17.83 0.57
C ASP A 383 -30.19 -18.42 -0.85
N GLY A 384 -29.91 -19.72 -0.93
CA GLY A 384 -29.64 -20.40 -2.20
C GLY A 384 -30.82 -20.35 -3.19
N ASP A 385 -32.04 -20.49 -2.69
CA ASP A 385 -33.26 -20.50 -3.51
C ASP A 385 -33.57 -19.10 -4.03
N LYS A 386 -33.48 -18.08 -3.17
CA LYS A 386 -33.65 -16.67 -3.54
C LYS A 386 -32.57 -16.19 -4.52
N LYS A 387 -31.33 -16.68 -4.41
CA LYS A 387 -30.27 -16.42 -5.40
C LYS A 387 -30.63 -16.98 -6.78
N SER A 388 -31.18 -18.18 -6.83
CA SER A 388 -31.65 -18.80 -8.08
C SER A 388 -32.84 -18.05 -8.69
N ASP A 389 -33.80 -17.64 -7.86
CA ASP A 389 -34.94 -16.80 -8.29
C ASP A 389 -34.46 -15.45 -8.84
N LEU A 390 -33.56 -14.77 -8.12
CA LEU A 390 -32.96 -13.51 -8.57
C LEU A 390 -32.35 -13.67 -9.97
N ASN A 391 -31.50 -14.68 -10.19
CA ASN A 391 -30.87 -14.92 -11.49
C ASN A 391 -31.90 -15.07 -12.61
N THR A 392 -32.96 -15.83 -12.35
CA THR A 392 -34.04 -16.05 -13.31
C THR A 392 -34.77 -14.75 -13.64
N ARG A 393 -35.08 -13.93 -12.62
CA ARG A 393 -35.73 -12.62 -12.80
C ARG A 393 -34.84 -11.64 -13.56
N LEU A 394 -33.55 -11.55 -13.23
CA LEU A 394 -32.62 -10.64 -13.89
C LEU A 394 -32.45 -10.98 -15.38
N LEU A 395 -32.23 -12.25 -15.71
CA LEU A 395 -32.09 -12.68 -17.12
C LEU A 395 -33.38 -12.45 -17.91
N LYS A 396 -34.55 -12.71 -17.29
CA LYS A 396 -35.85 -12.43 -17.89
C LYS A 396 -36.06 -10.94 -18.15
N ASP A 397 -35.68 -10.08 -17.21
CA ASP A 397 -35.82 -8.62 -17.31
C ASP A 397 -34.89 -8.01 -18.36
N VAL A 398 -33.72 -8.61 -18.60
CA VAL A 398 -32.82 -8.26 -19.72
C VAL A 398 -33.42 -8.65 -21.08
N GLY A 399 -34.20 -9.73 -21.13
CA GLY A 399 -34.88 -10.20 -22.34
C GLY A 399 -33.97 -10.88 -23.36
N ILE A 400 -32.82 -11.40 -22.92
CA ILE A 400 -31.86 -12.13 -23.76
C ILE A 400 -31.95 -13.63 -23.48
N SER A 401 -32.07 -14.42 -24.55
CA SER A 401 -32.13 -15.88 -24.56
C SER A 401 -30.99 -16.45 -25.41
N ALA A 402 -30.84 -17.77 -25.44
CA ALA A 402 -29.83 -18.45 -26.25
C ALA A 402 -29.97 -18.21 -27.77
N THR A 403 -31.08 -17.65 -28.25
CA THR A 403 -31.37 -17.44 -29.66
C THR A 403 -31.36 -15.98 -30.09
N ASN A 404 -31.13 -15.04 -29.17
CA ASN A 404 -31.13 -13.62 -29.49
C ASN A 404 -29.84 -12.92 -28.99
N ILE A 405 -29.62 -11.72 -29.51
CA ILE A 405 -28.42 -10.92 -29.24
C ILE A 405 -28.82 -9.56 -28.67
N PRO A 406 -27.96 -8.91 -27.87
CA PRO A 406 -28.20 -7.55 -27.39
C PRO A 406 -28.42 -6.58 -28.55
N LYS A 407 -29.46 -5.73 -28.43
CA LYS A 407 -29.82 -4.73 -29.45
C LYS A 407 -29.18 -3.36 -29.20
N SER A 408 -28.81 -3.06 -27.96
CA SER A 408 -28.13 -1.83 -27.57
C SER A 408 -26.97 -2.12 -26.62
N GLU A 409 -26.04 -1.18 -26.53
CA GLU A 409 -24.93 -1.26 -25.58
C GLU A 409 -25.44 -1.36 -24.14
N GLN A 410 -26.45 -0.58 -23.77
CA GLN A 410 -27.04 -0.64 -22.43
C GLN A 410 -27.64 -2.02 -22.12
N GLN A 411 -28.38 -2.61 -23.06
CA GLN A 411 -28.93 -3.96 -22.88
C GLN A 411 -27.81 -5.00 -22.76
N MET A 412 -26.73 -4.84 -23.54
CA MET A 412 -25.54 -5.69 -23.46
C MET A 412 -24.88 -5.61 -22.07
N GLN A 413 -24.68 -4.40 -21.53
CA GLN A 413 -24.10 -4.22 -20.20
C GLN A 413 -24.99 -4.81 -19.10
N ARG A 414 -26.31 -4.67 -19.21
CA ARG A 414 -27.26 -5.31 -18.29
C ARG A 414 -27.13 -6.83 -18.34
N HIS A 415 -27.02 -7.41 -19.53
CA HIS A 415 -26.82 -8.86 -19.68
C HIS A 415 -25.51 -9.32 -19.05
N ILE A 416 -24.40 -8.61 -19.30
CA ILE A 416 -23.10 -8.89 -18.67
C ILE A 416 -23.23 -8.87 -17.15
N CYS A 417 -23.85 -7.83 -16.58
CA CYS A 417 -24.04 -7.72 -15.14
C CYS A 417 -24.89 -8.87 -14.58
N ALA A 418 -25.97 -9.26 -15.27
CA ALA A 418 -26.80 -10.40 -14.88
C ALA A 418 -26.02 -11.72 -14.90
N LEU A 419 -25.17 -11.95 -15.91
CA LEU A 419 -24.33 -13.15 -15.99
C LEU A 419 -23.24 -13.19 -14.92
N GLN A 420 -22.65 -12.04 -14.58
CA GLN A 420 -21.67 -11.92 -13.51
C GLN A 420 -22.31 -12.17 -12.13
N LEU A 421 -23.50 -11.61 -11.87
CA LEU A 421 -24.29 -11.90 -10.67
C LEU A 421 -24.70 -13.37 -10.61
N SER A 422 -25.07 -13.96 -11.75
CA SER A 422 -25.38 -15.39 -11.86
C SER A 422 -24.17 -16.28 -11.49
N ARG A 423 -22.97 -15.91 -11.96
CA ARG A 423 -21.74 -16.60 -11.57
C ARG A 423 -21.46 -16.48 -10.06
N LEU A 424 -21.64 -15.28 -9.48
CA LEU A 424 -21.47 -15.05 -8.03
C LEU A 424 -22.46 -15.89 -7.21
N CYS A 425 -23.67 -16.08 -7.71
CA CYS A 425 -24.68 -16.94 -7.09
C CYS A 425 -24.40 -18.45 -7.28
N GLY A 426 -23.34 -18.84 -7.99
CA GLY A 426 -22.89 -20.22 -8.13
C GLY A 426 -23.48 -20.98 -9.34
N SER A 427 -24.28 -20.34 -10.19
CA SER A 427 -25.02 -21.02 -11.27
C SER A 427 -24.13 -21.68 -12.33
N HIS A 428 -22.87 -21.26 -12.47
CA HIS A 428 -21.95 -21.80 -13.48
C HIS A 428 -20.98 -22.87 -12.95
N ARG A 429 -20.89 -23.10 -11.62
CA ARG A 429 -19.83 -23.96 -11.03
C ARG A 429 -20.14 -25.46 -11.07
N SER A 430 -21.40 -25.82 -10.92
CA SER A 430 -21.85 -27.23 -10.84
C SER A 430 -22.44 -27.77 -12.14
N LEU A 431 -22.11 -27.15 -13.28
CA LEU A 431 -22.65 -27.55 -14.57
C LEU A 431 -21.82 -28.69 -15.20
N PRO A 432 -22.47 -29.67 -15.85
CA PRO A 432 -21.78 -30.68 -16.66
C PRO A 432 -20.93 -30.06 -17.78
N ALA A 433 -19.86 -30.76 -18.16
CA ALA A 433 -18.91 -30.31 -19.20
C ALA A 433 -19.59 -29.86 -20.52
N VAL A 434 -20.69 -30.52 -20.91
CA VAL A 434 -21.46 -30.18 -22.12
C VAL A 434 -22.06 -28.77 -22.02
N HIS A 435 -22.65 -28.43 -20.87
CA HIS A 435 -23.24 -27.12 -20.62
C HIS A 435 -22.16 -26.03 -20.50
N LEU A 436 -21.03 -26.33 -19.86
CA LEU A 436 -19.89 -25.40 -19.80
C LEU A 436 -19.37 -25.07 -21.20
N LYS A 437 -19.22 -26.07 -22.08
CA LYS A 437 -18.84 -25.85 -23.48
C LYS A 437 -19.85 -24.97 -24.22
N ALA A 438 -21.14 -25.21 -24.04
CA ALA A 438 -22.20 -24.39 -24.63
C ALA A 438 -22.15 -22.92 -24.14
N LEU A 439 -21.89 -22.71 -22.84
CA LEU A 439 -21.70 -21.36 -22.28
C LEU A 439 -20.49 -20.65 -22.89
N VAL A 440 -19.36 -21.34 -23.05
CA VAL A 440 -18.17 -20.77 -23.70
C VAL A 440 -18.48 -20.34 -25.13
N THR A 441 -19.20 -21.17 -25.89
CA THR A 441 -19.64 -20.81 -27.24
C THR A 441 -20.55 -19.59 -27.23
N ALA A 442 -21.55 -19.55 -26.35
CA ALA A 442 -22.47 -18.42 -26.24
C ALA A 442 -21.75 -17.12 -25.88
N PHE A 443 -20.87 -17.14 -24.87
CA PHE A 443 -20.08 -15.98 -24.46
C PHE A 443 -19.13 -15.51 -25.57
N SER A 444 -18.52 -16.44 -26.31
CA SER A 444 -17.65 -16.09 -27.45
C SER A 444 -18.42 -15.39 -28.58
N LEU A 445 -19.64 -15.86 -28.88
CA LEU A 445 -20.51 -15.23 -29.88
C LEU A 445 -20.98 -13.84 -29.42
N HIS A 446 -21.39 -13.69 -28.16
CA HIS A 446 -21.77 -12.39 -27.61
C HIS A 446 -20.60 -11.40 -27.57
N TYR A 447 -19.39 -11.87 -27.25
CA TYR A 447 -18.18 -11.07 -27.33
C TYR A 447 -17.94 -10.53 -28.75
N GLN A 448 -17.98 -11.41 -29.75
CA GLN A 448 -17.78 -11.04 -31.16
C GLN A 448 -18.83 -10.02 -31.64
N HIS A 449 -20.11 -10.28 -31.36
CA HIS A 449 -21.20 -9.34 -31.69
C HIS A 449 -21.00 -7.97 -31.04
N GLY A 450 -20.69 -7.96 -29.74
CA GLY A 450 -20.50 -6.72 -28.99
C GLY A 450 -19.28 -5.93 -29.45
N TYR A 451 -18.19 -6.61 -29.83
CA TYR A 451 -17.01 -5.94 -30.39
C TYR A 451 -17.32 -5.31 -31.75
N GLN A 452 -17.94 -6.06 -32.66
CA GLN A 452 -18.29 -5.55 -33.99
C GLN A 452 -19.27 -4.37 -33.92
N SER A 453 -20.28 -4.47 -33.05
CA SER A 453 -21.36 -3.49 -32.96
C SER A 453 -20.99 -2.24 -32.16
N TYR A 454 -20.21 -2.39 -31.07
CA TYR A 454 -20.00 -1.32 -30.09
C TYR A 454 -18.53 -1.07 -29.74
N GLY A 455 -17.61 -1.98 -30.09
CA GLY A 455 -16.20 -1.91 -29.67
C GLY A 455 -15.19 -1.56 -30.78
N SER A 456 -15.59 -1.57 -32.05
CA SER A 456 -14.66 -1.50 -33.20
C SER A 456 -14.00 -0.14 -33.43
N GLN A 457 -14.57 0.94 -32.88
CA GLN A 457 -14.09 2.33 -33.07
C GLN A 457 -13.52 2.94 -31.79
N LEU A 458 -13.19 2.12 -30.78
CA LEU A 458 -12.64 2.61 -29.52
C LEU A 458 -11.16 2.97 -29.64
N LEU A 459 -10.70 3.85 -28.76
CA LEU A 459 -9.27 4.11 -28.64
C LEU A 459 -8.58 2.85 -28.11
N PRO A 460 -7.32 2.58 -28.49
CA PRO A 460 -6.58 1.42 -28.00
C PRO A 460 -6.44 1.38 -26.46
N THR A 461 -6.59 2.52 -25.80
CA THR A 461 -6.55 2.69 -24.33
C THR A 461 -7.85 2.31 -23.64
N ASP A 462 -8.97 2.29 -24.37
CA ASP A 462 -10.28 2.01 -23.79
C ASP A 462 -10.52 0.49 -23.72
N LEU A 463 -11.16 0.05 -22.64
CA LEU A 463 -11.58 -1.34 -22.52
C LEU A 463 -12.85 -1.56 -23.35
N GLY A 464 -12.91 -2.68 -24.07
CA GLY A 464 -14.07 -3.01 -24.89
C GLY A 464 -15.30 -3.28 -24.03
N PRO A 465 -16.49 -2.77 -24.38
CA PRO A 465 -17.71 -2.97 -23.60
C PRO A 465 -18.14 -4.44 -23.55
N SER A 466 -17.73 -5.26 -24.53
CA SER A 466 -18.02 -6.71 -24.56
C SER A 466 -16.91 -7.58 -23.99
N ASP A 467 -15.74 -7.02 -23.64
CA ASP A 467 -14.59 -7.74 -23.07
C ASP A 467 -14.98 -8.66 -21.88
N PRO A 468 -15.91 -8.26 -20.97
CA PRO A 468 -16.33 -9.14 -19.87
C PRO A 468 -16.92 -10.47 -20.30
N TYR A 469 -17.53 -10.60 -21.49
CA TYR A 469 -18.00 -11.90 -21.98
C TYR A 469 -16.83 -12.86 -22.22
N ALA A 470 -15.76 -12.38 -22.86
CA ALA A 470 -14.58 -13.17 -23.10
C ALA A 470 -13.88 -13.55 -21.78
N LEU A 471 -13.82 -12.62 -20.82
CA LEU A 471 -13.32 -12.93 -19.47
C LEU A 471 -14.16 -14.02 -18.79
N LEU A 472 -15.49 -13.93 -18.81
CA LEU A 472 -16.37 -14.98 -18.29
C LEU A 472 -16.13 -16.33 -18.98
N ALA A 473 -15.94 -16.34 -20.30
CA ALA A 473 -15.63 -17.56 -21.06
C ALA A 473 -14.30 -18.18 -20.63
N VAL A 474 -13.27 -17.36 -20.39
CA VAL A 474 -11.96 -17.81 -19.89
C VAL A 474 -12.07 -18.45 -18.52
N HIS A 475 -12.86 -17.88 -17.62
CA HIS A 475 -13.10 -18.49 -16.31
C HIS A 475 -13.82 -19.85 -16.42
N VAL A 476 -14.84 -19.94 -17.29
CA VAL A 476 -15.54 -21.22 -17.56
C VAL A 476 -14.61 -22.25 -18.20
N LEU A 477 -13.71 -21.84 -19.11
CA LEU A 477 -12.70 -22.72 -19.70
C LEU A 477 -11.71 -23.23 -18.65
N TYR A 478 -11.34 -22.40 -17.67
CA TYR A 478 -10.52 -22.84 -16.55
C TYR A 478 -11.25 -23.88 -15.69
N ASP A 479 -12.52 -23.66 -15.38
CA ASP A 479 -13.36 -24.64 -14.66
C ASP A 479 -13.43 -25.98 -15.42
N LEU A 480 -13.60 -25.91 -16.75
CA LEU A 480 -13.61 -27.08 -17.63
C LEU A 480 -12.27 -27.83 -17.62
N ALA A 481 -11.15 -27.10 -17.62
CA ALA A 481 -9.82 -27.70 -17.53
C ALA A 481 -9.62 -28.47 -16.22
N GLN A 482 -10.08 -27.90 -15.09
CA GLN A 482 -10.01 -28.57 -13.79
C GLN A 482 -10.88 -29.83 -13.77
N LEU A 483 -12.11 -29.76 -14.29
CA LEU A 483 -13.03 -30.88 -14.33
C LEU A 483 -12.53 -32.02 -15.23
N GLN A 484 -11.94 -31.71 -16.38
CA GLN A 484 -11.41 -32.70 -17.32
C GLN A 484 -9.97 -33.14 -17.01
N LYS A 485 -9.27 -32.44 -16.10
CA LYS A 485 -7.83 -32.57 -15.86
C LYS A 485 -7.00 -32.52 -17.16
N SER A 486 -7.37 -31.61 -18.07
CA SER A 486 -6.75 -31.45 -19.39
C SER A 486 -6.26 -30.02 -19.59
N ALA A 487 -5.12 -29.85 -20.29
CA ALA A 487 -4.58 -28.55 -20.66
C ALA A 487 -5.29 -27.94 -21.90
N GLU A 488 -6.06 -28.72 -22.64
CA GLU A 488 -6.71 -28.27 -23.88
C GLU A 488 -7.62 -27.05 -23.68
N PRO A 489 -8.52 -26.99 -22.66
CA PRO A 489 -9.33 -25.79 -22.45
C PRO A 489 -8.51 -24.56 -22.06
N ILE A 490 -7.35 -24.73 -21.41
CA ILE A 490 -6.43 -23.63 -21.07
C ILE A 490 -5.81 -23.06 -22.36
N ILE A 491 -5.46 -23.90 -23.32
CA ILE A 491 -4.94 -23.46 -24.62
C ILE A 491 -6.02 -22.67 -25.38
N VAL A 492 -7.27 -23.15 -25.37
CA VAL A 492 -8.41 -22.43 -25.97
C VAL A 492 -8.62 -21.08 -25.29
N ALA A 493 -8.50 -21.01 -23.96
CA ALA A 493 -8.61 -19.77 -23.20
C ALA A 493 -7.50 -18.78 -23.57
N LEU A 494 -6.25 -19.24 -23.75
CA LEU A 494 -5.15 -18.40 -24.23
C LEU A 494 -5.42 -17.84 -25.63
N VAL A 495 -5.94 -18.66 -26.55
CA VAL A 495 -6.31 -18.18 -27.90
C VAL A 495 -7.40 -17.11 -27.83
N LEU A 496 -8.41 -17.28 -26.98
CA LEU A 496 -9.46 -16.30 -26.78
C LEU A 496 -8.91 -14.99 -26.19
N LEU A 497 -8.03 -15.07 -25.19
CA LEU A 497 -7.39 -13.90 -24.58
C LEU A 497 -6.49 -13.16 -25.58
N GLU A 498 -5.69 -13.87 -26.37
CA GLU A 498 -4.87 -13.27 -27.44
C GLU A 498 -5.73 -12.60 -28.51
N CYS A 499 -6.87 -13.20 -28.87
CA CYS A 499 -7.84 -12.57 -29.76
C CYS A 499 -8.44 -11.30 -29.14
N LEU A 500 -8.73 -11.32 -27.83
CA LEU A 500 -9.21 -10.15 -27.11
C LEU A 500 -8.15 -9.06 -27.02
N LEU A 501 -6.88 -9.40 -26.76
CA LEU A 501 -5.79 -8.43 -26.71
C LEU A 501 -5.46 -7.80 -28.06
N LYS A 502 -5.80 -8.45 -29.18
CA LYS A 502 -5.72 -7.80 -30.51
C LYS A 502 -6.76 -6.69 -30.67
N ASN A 503 -7.93 -6.85 -30.06
CA ASN A 503 -9.04 -5.91 -30.13
C ASN A 503 -8.93 -4.82 -29.04
N SER A 504 -8.50 -5.21 -27.83
CA SER A 504 -8.40 -4.39 -26.63
C SER A 504 -6.98 -4.51 -26.03
N PRO A 505 -5.95 -3.90 -26.67
CA PRO A 505 -4.54 -4.14 -26.35
C PRO A 505 -4.11 -3.68 -24.95
N ASN A 506 -4.84 -2.75 -24.35
CA ASN A 506 -4.58 -2.25 -23.00
C ASN A 506 -5.44 -2.94 -21.91
N ASN A 507 -6.16 -4.02 -22.25
CA ASN A 507 -6.93 -4.77 -21.26
C ASN A 507 -6.01 -5.55 -20.30
N PHE A 508 -5.76 -4.94 -19.15
CA PHE A 508 -4.88 -5.52 -18.13
C PHE A 508 -5.47 -6.77 -17.47
N HIS A 509 -6.79 -6.91 -17.35
CA HIS A 509 -7.41 -8.12 -16.82
C HIS A 509 -7.07 -9.33 -17.69
N ALA A 510 -7.14 -9.16 -19.02
CA ALA A 510 -6.77 -10.20 -19.96
C ALA A 510 -5.27 -10.52 -19.93
N LYS A 511 -4.40 -9.49 -19.87
CA LYS A 511 -2.94 -9.67 -19.72
C LYS A 511 -2.59 -10.46 -18.45
N LEU A 512 -3.21 -10.14 -17.31
CA LEU A 512 -2.98 -10.83 -16.04
C LEU A 512 -3.39 -12.31 -16.10
N LEU A 513 -4.53 -12.61 -16.74
CA LEU A 513 -4.98 -13.99 -16.97
C LEU A 513 -4.05 -14.72 -17.95
N CYS A 514 -3.62 -14.07 -19.03
CA CYS A 514 -2.65 -14.63 -19.98
C CYS A 514 -1.37 -15.07 -19.27
N ILE A 515 -0.77 -14.21 -18.44
CA ILE A 515 0.47 -14.53 -17.72
C ILE A 515 0.26 -15.78 -16.85
N ARG A 516 -0.85 -15.83 -16.11
CA ARG A 516 -1.17 -16.96 -15.23
C ARG A 516 -1.37 -18.25 -16.02
N LEU A 517 -2.10 -18.22 -17.13
CA LEU A 517 -2.37 -19.39 -17.95
C LEU A 517 -1.13 -19.84 -18.74
N TYR A 518 -0.29 -18.92 -19.22
CA TYR A 518 0.99 -19.24 -19.84
C TYR A 518 1.90 -19.98 -18.85
N HIS A 519 2.02 -19.49 -17.62
CA HIS A 519 2.79 -20.19 -16.58
C HIS A 519 2.19 -21.56 -16.24
N ALA A 520 0.86 -21.71 -16.25
CA ALA A 520 0.21 -22.99 -16.00
C ALA A 520 0.55 -24.07 -17.04
N VAL A 521 0.82 -23.68 -18.30
CA VAL A 521 1.24 -24.60 -19.38
C VAL A 521 2.76 -24.62 -19.61
N GLY A 522 3.55 -23.93 -18.77
CA GLY A 522 5.01 -23.83 -18.92
C GLY A 522 5.49 -22.88 -20.02
N GLY A 523 4.62 -22.03 -20.57
CA GLY A 523 4.90 -21.09 -21.66
C GLY A 523 5.63 -19.81 -21.21
N GLY A 524 6.85 -19.95 -20.70
CA GLY A 524 7.61 -18.82 -20.11
C GLY A 524 7.84 -17.61 -21.02
N ILE A 525 8.12 -17.84 -22.32
CA ILE A 525 8.34 -16.75 -23.29
C ILE A 525 7.05 -15.94 -23.52
N GLY A 526 5.91 -16.62 -23.65
CA GLY A 526 4.61 -15.96 -23.78
C GLY A 526 4.29 -15.12 -22.55
N ALA A 527 4.50 -15.67 -21.35
CA ALA A 527 4.33 -14.94 -20.10
C ALA A 527 5.24 -13.70 -20.02
N GLN A 528 6.51 -13.81 -20.43
CA GLN A 528 7.46 -12.68 -20.42
C GLN A 528 7.01 -11.55 -21.36
N ASN A 529 6.56 -11.88 -22.56
CA ASN A 529 6.10 -10.89 -23.53
C ASN A 529 4.88 -10.11 -23.02
N ILE A 530 3.90 -10.82 -22.45
CA ILE A 530 2.71 -10.18 -21.87
C ILE A 530 3.08 -9.36 -20.63
N TYR A 531 3.97 -9.87 -19.76
CA TYR A 531 4.45 -9.13 -18.59
C TYR A 531 5.14 -7.82 -18.98
N CYS A 532 6.01 -7.83 -20.00
CA CYS A 532 6.60 -6.60 -20.53
C CYS A 532 5.53 -5.60 -21.02
N SER A 533 4.45 -6.08 -21.65
CA SER A 533 3.35 -5.24 -22.13
C SER A 533 2.46 -4.64 -21.04
N LEU A 534 2.56 -5.12 -19.79
CA LEU A 534 1.88 -4.52 -18.64
C LEU A 534 2.60 -3.26 -18.14
N GLU A 535 3.88 -3.10 -18.47
CA GLU A 535 4.73 -1.99 -18.01
C GLU A 535 4.69 -1.77 -16.47
N ILE A 536 4.79 -2.84 -15.70
CA ILE A 536 4.80 -2.80 -14.23
C ILE A 536 5.97 -1.95 -13.72
N LYS A 537 5.66 -0.90 -12.94
CA LYS A 537 6.64 0.08 -12.44
C LYS A 537 6.42 0.39 -10.95
N HIS A 538 7.50 0.81 -10.28
CA HIS A 538 7.50 1.29 -8.89
C HIS A 538 6.75 0.35 -7.92
N LEU A 539 5.75 0.83 -7.19
CA LEU A 539 5.02 0.07 -6.18
C LEU A 539 4.38 -1.21 -6.74
N GLN A 540 4.04 -1.23 -8.03
CA GLN A 540 3.50 -2.43 -8.68
C GLN A 540 4.51 -3.59 -8.71
N LEU A 541 5.81 -3.32 -8.59
CA LEU A 541 6.83 -4.37 -8.50
C LEU A 541 6.74 -5.15 -7.19
N ASP A 542 6.19 -4.54 -6.13
CA ASP A 542 5.92 -5.24 -4.87
C ASP A 542 4.55 -5.92 -4.91
N SER A 543 3.50 -5.20 -5.32
CA SER A 543 2.13 -5.72 -5.27
C SER A 543 1.80 -6.72 -6.37
N LEU A 544 2.38 -6.59 -7.57
CA LEU A 544 2.10 -7.43 -8.74
C LEU A 544 3.32 -8.22 -9.23
N GLY A 545 4.52 -7.96 -8.70
CA GLY A 545 5.76 -8.64 -9.14
C GLY A 545 5.69 -10.16 -9.00
N TYR A 546 4.91 -10.67 -8.03
CA TYR A 546 4.72 -12.09 -7.76
C TYR A 546 4.17 -12.89 -8.94
N ILE A 547 3.38 -12.26 -9.82
CA ILE A 547 2.73 -12.94 -10.96
C ILE A 547 3.77 -13.53 -11.93
N HIS A 548 5.00 -13.01 -11.91
CA HIS A 548 6.04 -13.38 -12.84
C HIS A 548 7.35 -13.81 -12.15
N CYS A 549 7.79 -13.08 -11.12
CA CYS A 549 9.07 -13.33 -10.42
C CYS A 549 9.20 -14.74 -9.84
N ALA A 550 8.11 -15.31 -9.31
CA ALA A 550 8.12 -16.64 -8.70
C ALA A 550 8.11 -17.78 -9.73
N ARG A 551 7.63 -17.52 -10.96
CA ARG A 551 7.31 -18.55 -11.95
C ARG A 551 8.28 -18.59 -13.11
N LEU A 552 8.76 -17.44 -13.58
CA LEU A 552 9.70 -17.35 -14.71
C LEU A 552 10.99 -18.19 -14.52
N PRO A 553 11.64 -18.22 -13.34
CA PRO A 553 12.84 -19.05 -13.17
C PRO A 553 12.58 -20.55 -13.33
N THR A 554 11.37 -21.01 -13.00
CA THR A 554 11.02 -22.43 -13.10
C THR A 554 10.95 -22.93 -14.53
N THR A 555 10.89 -22.03 -15.53
CA THR A 555 10.90 -22.39 -16.95
C THR A 555 12.32 -22.41 -17.54
N GLY A 556 13.37 -22.21 -16.73
CA GLY A 556 14.77 -22.22 -17.17
C GLY A 556 15.24 -20.97 -17.93
N LEU A 557 14.42 -19.91 -17.97
CA LEU A 557 14.73 -18.66 -18.69
C LEU A 557 15.56 -17.70 -17.83
N ILE A 558 16.79 -18.11 -17.51
CA ILE A 558 17.60 -17.45 -16.46
C ILE A 558 17.98 -16.01 -16.80
N GLY A 559 18.28 -15.70 -18.07
CA GLY A 559 18.63 -14.33 -18.48
C GLY A 559 17.50 -13.33 -18.26
N PHE A 560 16.26 -13.71 -18.59
CA PHE A 560 15.08 -12.89 -18.33
C PHE A 560 14.80 -12.77 -16.83
N ALA A 561 14.91 -13.87 -16.07
CA ALA A 561 14.73 -13.85 -14.62
C ALA A 561 15.74 -12.94 -13.91
N THR A 562 17.01 -12.95 -14.33
CA THR A 562 18.06 -12.07 -13.80
C THR A 562 17.69 -10.60 -13.99
N THR A 563 17.30 -10.23 -15.21
CA THR A 563 16.90 -8.85 -15.54
C THR A 563 15.68 -8.41 -14.73
N LEU A 564 14.67 -9.29 -14.60
CA LEU A 564 13.46 -9.03 -13.84
C LEU A 564 13.76 -8.77 -12.35
N TYR A 565 14.61 -9.60 -11.75
CA TYR A 565 15.03 -9.44 -10.36
C TYR A 565 15.86 -8.18 -10.15
N ASP A 566 16.79 -7.86 -11.05
CA ASP A 566 17.62 -6.65 -10.94
C ASP A 566 16.75 -5.39 -10.96
N VAL A 567 15.75 -5.33 -11.84
CA VAL A 567 14.77 -4.21 -11.88
C VAL A 567 13.97 -4.13 -10.57
N THR A 568 13.52 -5.27 -10.05
CA THR A 568 12.72 -5.35 -8.82
C THR A 568 13.52 -4.94 -7.58
N LEU A 569 14.76 -5.44 -7.43
CA LEU A 569 15.65 -5.09 -6.32
C LEU A 569 16.11 -3.63 -6.38
N LYS A 570 16.29 -3.09 -7.59
CA LYS A 570 16.58 -1.66 -7.77
C LYS A 570 15.45 -0.77 -7.24
N PHE A 571 14.20 -1.19 -7.40
CA PHE A 571 13.06 -0.48 -6.82
C PHE A 571 13.12 -0.46 -5.29
N PHE A 572 13.29 -1.61 -4.62
CA PHE A 572 13.34 -1.66 -3.16
C PHE A 572 14.51 -0.86 -2.58
N SER A 573 15.69 -0.97 -3.18
CA SER A 573 16.88 -0.21 -2.75
C SER A 573 16.75 1.30 -2.98
N SER A 574 16.11 1.73 -4.07
CA SER A 574 15.78 3.16 -4.29
C SER A 574 14.76 3.66 -3.26
N ASN A 575 13.68 2.91 -3.06
CA ASN A 575 12.62 3.29 -2.13
C ASN A 575 13.12 3.41 -0.68
N TYR A 576 14.06 2.54 -0.26
CA TYR A 576 14.70 2.68 1.04
C TYR A 576 15.41 4.05 1.19
N LYS A 577 16.07 4.53 0.13
CA LYS A 577 16.72 5.84 0.11
C LYS A 577 15.71 6.98 0.08
N ASP A 578 14.70 6.90 -0.77
CA ASP A 578 13.71 7.97 -1.00
C ASP A 578 12.77 8.15 0.20
N SER A 579 12.34 7.05 0.83
CA SER A 579 11.48 7.09 2.03
C SER A 579 12.10 7.87 3.19
N SER A 580 13.43 7.82 3.35
CA SER A 580 14.12 8.58 4.40
C SER A 580 14.03 10.10 4.19
N ASP A 581 13.98 10.57 2.93
CA ASP A 581 13.88 12.00 2.62
C ASP A 581 12.44 12.51 2.80
N HIS A 582 11.42 11.69 2.53
CA HIS A 582 10.03 12.03 2.82
C HIS A 582 9.77 12.28 4.31
N LEU A 583 10.43 11.53 5.20
CA LEU A 583 10.38 11.78 6.65
C LEU A 583 10.96 13.16 6.99
N THR A 584 12.14 13.50 6.45
CA THR A 584 12.75 14.82 6.69
C THR A 584 11.91 15.96 6.12
N SER A 585 11.29 15.76 4.97
CA SER A 585 10.43 16.75 4.31
C SER A 585 9.15 17.00 5.10
N SER A 586 8.58 15.96 5.71
CA SER A 586 7.36 16.08 6.54
C SER A 586 7.57 17.00 7.74
N TYR A 587 8.76 16.97 8.38
CA TYR A 587 9.12 17.95 9.42
C TYR A 587 9.29 19.37 8.87
N LYS A 588 9.92 19.53 7.70
CA LYS A 588 10.15 20.84 7.07
C LYS A 588 8.85 21.53 6.66
N TYR A 589 7.88 20.78 6.14
CA TYR A 589 6.59 21.30 5.69
C TYR A 589 5.50 21.28 6.79
N GLY A 590 5.79 20.72 7.97
CA GLY A 590 4.84 20.63 9.08
C GLY A 590 3.72 19.60 8.87
N SER A 591 3.90 18.65 7.96
CA SER A 591 2.95 17.57 7.67
C SER A 591 3.06 16.43 8.69
N PHE A 592 2.89 16.75 9.98
CA PHE A 592 3.15 15.82 11.08
C PHE A 592 2.25 14.57 11.07
N ALA A 593 0.99 14.70 10.69
CA ALA A 593 0.05 13.59 10.57
C ALA A 593 0.53 12.50 9.57
N LYS A 594 1.30 12.90 8.56
CA LYS A 594 1.82 11.98 7.53
C LYS A 594 3.08 11.24 7.92
N LEU A 595 3.76 11.65 8.99
CA LEU A 595 4.98 10.96 9.45
C LEU A 595 4.70 9.50 9.80
N ASP A 596 3.64 9.25 10.55
CA ASP A 596 3.28 7.90 10.99
C ASP A 596 2.94 7.01 9.78
N GLU A 597 2.13 7.52 8.85
CA GLU A 597 1.79 6.84 7.58
C GLU A 597 3.03 6.52 6.74
N PHE A 598 3.97 7.46 6.59
CA PHE A 598 5.21 7.22 5.83
C PHE A 598 6.13 6.21 6.51
N MET A 599 6.18 6.19 7.84
CA MET A 599 6.94 5.20 8.60
C MET A 599 6.32 3.80 8.44
N ASP A 600 4.99 3.68 8.54
CA ASP A 600 4.28 2.42 8.28
C ASP A 600 4.49 1.91 6.86
N PHE A 601 4.41 2.80 5.87
CA PHE A 601 4.67 2.46 4.48
C PHE A 601 6.11 1.96 4.27
N ARG A 602 7.09 2.65 4.88
CA ARG A 602 8.51 2.24 4.85
C ARG A 602 8.70 0.87 5.50
N GLU A 603 8.12 0.63 6.67
CA GLU A 603 8.19 -0.66 7.37
C GLU A 603 7.51 -1.77 6.55
N LYS A 604 6.36 -1.49 5.92
CA LYS A 604 5.64 -2.44 5.08
C LYS A 604 6.46 -2.87 3.86
N LEU A 605 7.17 -1.95 3.22
CA LEU A 605 8.03 -2.27 2.07
C LEU A 605 9.34 -2.95 2.48
N ASN A 606 9.98 -2.50 3.55
CA ASN A 606 11.22 -3.11 4.04
C ASN A 606 11.02 -4.54 4.53
N ASN A 607 9.85 -4.83 5.09
CA ASN A 607 9.48 -6.17 5.52
C ASN A 607 8.61 -6.91 4.49
N SER A 608 8.66 -6.53 3.20
CA SER A 608 7.94 -7.26 2.15
C SER A 608 8.48 -8.69 1.99
N LEU A 609 7.59 -9.68 2.01
CA LEU A 609 7.91 -11.06 1.67
C LEU A 609 8.44 -11.14 0.23
N HIS A 610 7.86 -10.37 -0.69
CA HIS A 610 8.27 -10.34 -2.09
C HIS A 610 9.71 -9.86 -2.22
N TYR A 611 10.07 -8.80 -1.50
CA TYR A 611 11.44 -8.30 -1.46
C TYR A 611 12.43 -9.35 -0.97
N ALA A 612 12.11 -10.01 0.15
CA ALA A 612 12.97 -11.07 0.70
C ALA A 612 13.10 -12.26 -0.28
N ALA A 613 11.99 -12.70 -0.88
CA ALA A 613 11.98 -13.79 -1.85
C ALA A 613 12.81 -13.49 -3.09
N VAL A 614 12.63 -12.32 -3.72
CA VAL A 614 13.40 -11.93 -4.90
C VAL A 614 14.89 -11.78 -4.58
N THR A 615 15.25 -11.28 -3.39
CA THR A 615 16.66 -11.17 -2.96
C THR A 615 17.31 -12.54 -2.86
N ILE A 616 16.67 -13.49 -2.16
CA ILE A 616 17.13 -14.87 -2.01
C ILE A 616 17.21 -15.57 -3.36
N ASP A 617 16.19 -15.42 -4.21
CA ASP A 617 16.15 -16.06 -5.53
C ASP A 617 17.20 -15.50 -6.48
N ARG A 618 17.48 -14.20 -6.42
CA ARG A 618 18.55 -13.58 -7.21
C ARG A 618 19.92 -14.12 -6.84
N ILE A 619 20.15 -14.40 -5.56
CA ILE A 619 21.40 -15.01 -5.07
C ILE A 619 21.48 -16.47 -5.51
N MET A 620 20.39 -17.24 -5.36
CA MET A 620 20.30 -18.61 -5.85
C MET A 620 20.59 -18.72 -7.35
N LEU A 621 20.07 -17.79 -8.16
CA LEU A 621 20.40 -17.73 -9.59
C LEU A 621 21.89 -17.45 -9.83
N THR A 622 22.51 -16.60 -9.02
CA THR A 622 23.96 -16.33 -9.13
C THR A 622 24.78 -17.59 -8.86
N PHE A 623 24.40 -18.38 -7.85
CA PHE A 623 25.02 -19.69 -7.58
C PHE A 623 24.80 -20.67 -8.73
N THR A 624 23.59 -20.71 -9.29
CA THR A 624 23.23 -21.63 -10.38
C THR A 624 23.98 -21.31 -11.67
N CYS A 625 24.24 -20.03 -11.96
CA CYS A 625 24.94 -19.60 -13.16
C CYS A 625 26.46 -19.51 -13.03
N CYS A 626 27.03 -19.70 -11.82
CA CYS A 626 28.46 -19.63 -11.57
C CYS A 626 29.16 -18.35 -12.09
N LEU A 627 28.46 -17.21 -12.11
CA LEU A 627 28.91 -16.03 -12.87
C LEU A 627 30.18 -15.36 -12.31
N ASN A 628 30.43 -15.43 -10.99
CA ASN A 628 31.69 -15.02 -10.35
C ASN A 628 31.77 -15.47 -8.88
N MET A 629 32.89 -16.06 -8.44
CA MET A 629 33.16 -16.44 -7.03
C MET A 629 33.23 -15.23 -6.08
N GLU A 630 33.58 -14.05 -6.58
CA GLU A 630 33.60 -12.79 -5.81
C GLU A 630 32.21 -12.16 -5.67
N ALA A 631 31.35 -12.27 -6.69
CA ALA A 631 29.97 -11.79 -6.60
C ALA A 631 29.14 -12.59 -5.59
N LEU A 632 29.47 -13.87 -5.39
CA LEU A 632 28.90 -14.72 -4.35
C LEU A 632 29.32 -14.26 -2.93
N MET A 633 30.38 -13.45 -2.77
CA MET A 633 30.91 -13.00 -1.47
C MET A 633 30.14 -11.84 -0.83
N TYR A 634 29.50 -10.99 -1.63
CA TYR A 634 28.71 -9.86 -1.11
C TYR A 634 27.32 -10.27 -0.62
N SER A 635 26.96 -11.55 -0.73
CA SER A 635 25.67 -12.11 -0.28
C SER A 635 25.61 -12.45 1.22
N VAL A 636 26.60 -11.99 1.98
CA VAL A 636 26.88 -12.38 3.37
C VAL A 636 26.08 -11.48 4.31
N GLU A 637 25.21 -12.09 5.12
CA GLU A 637 24.29 -11.50 6.12
C GLU A 637 22.86 -11.18 5.64
N ILE A 638 22.23 -12.09 4.91
CA ILE A 638 20.77 -12.07 4.77
C ILE A 638 20.16 -12.95 5.85
N ASP A 639 19.69 -12.29 6.91
CA ASP A 639 18.77 -12.87 7.89
C ASP A 639 17.52 -11.99 7.94
N PRO A 640 16.48 -12.33 7.15
CA PRO A 640 15.22 -11.61 7.19
C PRO A 640 14.64 -11.65 8.59
N LYS A 641 14.05 -10.54 9.05
CA LYS A 641 13.30 -10.51 10.31
C LYS A 641 12.00 -11.30 10.12
N TRP A 642 12.06 -12.62 10.29
CA TRP A 642 11.01 -13.58 9.94
C TRP A 642 9.63 -13.21 10.49
N ASP A 643 9.57 -12.73 11.73
CA ASP A 643 8.33 -12.39 12.42
C ASP A 643 7.70 -11.07 11.95
N LEU A 644 8.46 -10.24 11.23
CA LEU A 644 7.99 -8.94 10.73
C LEU A 644 7.59 -8.99 9.25
N LEU A 645 7.88 -10.08 8.54
CA LEU A 645 7.59 -10.21 7.10
C LEU A 645 6.08 -10.12 6.84
N ARG A 646 5.71 -9.41 5.77
CA ARG A 646 4.32 -9.16 5.37
C ARG A 646 4.08 -9.52 3.91
N ASP A 647 2.87 -10.00 3.64
CA ASP A 647 2.38 -10.12 2.27
C ASP A 647 1.81 -8.78 1.80
N ASN A 648 2.35 -8.27 0.70
CA ASN A 648 1.89 -7.05 0.06
C ASN A 648 1.28 -7.32 -1.33
N HIS A 649 1.11 -8.58 -1.71
CA HIS A 649 0.54 -8.95 -3.01
C HIS A 649 -0.90 -8.45 -3.15
N ASP A 650 -1.20 -7.86 -4.29
CA ASP A 650 -2.58 -7.51 -4.66
C ASP A 650 -3.22 -8.73 -5.34
N LEU A 651 -4.03 -9.47 -4.59
CA LEU A 651 -4.82 -10.59 -5.12
C LEU A 651 -6.18 -10.11 -5.65
N SER A 652 -6.64 -8.95 -5.19
CA SER A 652 -7.88 -8.33 -5.59
C SER A 652 -7.89 -7.84 -7.05
N VAL A 653 -6.70 -7.62 -7.65
CA VAL A 653 -6.50 -7.20 -9.05
C VAL A 653 -7.15 -8.14 -10.07
N TYR A 654 -7.26 -9.44 -9.75
CA TYR A 654 -7.94 -10.41 -10.60
C TYR A 654 -9.45 -10.22 -10.48
N ALA A 655 -10.08 -9.84 -11.58
CA ALA A 655 -11.53 -9.85 -11.68
C ALA A 655 -12.02 -11.29 -11.51
N SER A 656 -12.79 -11.54 -10.45
CA SER A 656 -13.44 -12.82 -10.19
C SER A 656 -14.88 -12.57 -9.80
N TRP A 657 -15.76 -13.38 -10.38
CA TRP A 657 -17.18 -13.41 -10.09
C TRP A 657 -17.56 -14.75 -9.47
N ASP A 658 -16.63 -15.38 -8.75
CA ASP A 658 -16.86 -16.66 -8.08
C ASP A 658 -17.52 -16.44 -6.71
N PRO A 659 -18.33 -17.40 -6.21
CA PRO A 659 -19.11 -17.23 -4.98
C PRO A 659 -18.29 -16.81 -3.74
N GLU A 660 -17.03 -17.24 -3.65
CA GLU A 660 -16.11 -16.88 -2.57
C GLU A 660 -15.89 -15.36 -2.44
N ARG A 661 -16.09 -14.61 -3.53
CA ARG A 661 -15.97 -13.14 -3.53
C ARG A 661 -17.12 -12.44 -2.80
N ILE A 662 -18.20 -13.15 -2.45
CA ILE A 662 -19.29 -12.61 -1.62
C ILE A 662 -18.83 -12.46 -0.17
N GLU A 663 -17.99 -13.39 0.32
CA GLU A 663 -17.55 -13.42 1.73
C GLU A 663 -16.55 -12.30 2.05
N GLY A 664 -15.85 -11.77 1.04
CA GLY A 664 -15.01 -10.60 1.20
C GLY A 664 -13.86 -10.52 0.20
N ALA A 665 -12.83 -9.79 0.61
CA ALA A 665 -11.59 -9.66 -0.14
C ALA A 665 -10.82 -10.99 -0.13
N PRO A 666 -10.18 -11.39 -1.25
CA PRO A 666 -9.50 -12.69 -1.37
C PRO A 666 -8.36 -12.85 -0.34
N GLU A 667 -7.75 -11.76 0.10
CA GLU A 667 -6.68 -11.73 1.10
C GLU A 667 -7.15 -12.26 2.47
N ASN A 668 -8.46 -12.21 2.75
CA ASN A 668 -9.03 -12.72 3.99
C ASN A 668 -9.27 -14.23 3.97
N CYS A 669 -9.23 -14.87 2.80
CA CYS A 669 -9.49 -16.29 2.65
C CYS A 669 -8.42 -17.15 3.34
N GLU A 670 -8.84 -18.23 3.99
CA GLU A 670 -7.94 -19.16 4.69
C GLU A 670 -6.87 -19.74 3.75
N HIS A 671 -7.25 -20.05 2.50
CA HIS A 671 -6.34 -20.54 1.47
C HIS A 671 -5.18 -19.58 1.19
N VAL A 672 -5.41 -18.27 1.21
CA VAL A 672 -4.37 -17.26 1.00
C VAL A 672 -3.43 -17.19 2.20
N ARG A 673 -3.97 -17.24 3.42
CA ARG A 673 -3.15 -17.29 4.65
C ARG A 673 -2.26 -18.54 4.67
N ASN A 674 -2.79 -19.68 4.21
CA ASN A 674 -2.04 -20.91 4.07
C ASN A 674 -0.96 -20.79 3.00
N LEU A 675 -1.25 -20.16 1.86
CA LEU A 675 -0.26 -19.89 0.82
C LEU A 675 0.89 -19.01 1.35
N PHE A 676 0.58 -17.93 2.06
CA PHE A 676 1.58 -17.07 2.68
C PHE A 676 2.48 -17.85 3.66
N ALA A 677 1.90 -18.70 4.50
CA ALA A 677 2.66 -19.55 5.42
C ALA A 677 3.57 -20.54 4.67
N GLN A 678 3.12 -21.09 3.55
CA GLN A 678 3.91 -21.98 2.70
C GLN A 678 5.07 -21.23 2.02
N ASP A 679 4.82 -20.03 1.50
CA ASP A 679 5.85 -19.20 0.87
C ASP A 679 6.92 -18.79 1.88
N LEU A 680 6.53 -18.50 3.13
CA LEU A 680 7.47 -18.22 4.22
C LEU A 680 8.32 -19.46 4.57
N ASP A 681 7.70 -20.62 4.70
CA ASP A 681 8.40 -21.89 4.97
C ASP A 681 9.37 -22.22 3.82
N PHE A 682 8.97 -21.98 2.57
CA PHE A 682 9.81 -22.17 1.39
C PHE A 682 10.98 -21.19 1.32
N LEU A 683 10.75 -19.92 1.66
CA LEU A 683 11.79 -18.90 1.76
C LEU A 683 12.83 -19.28 2.83
N LYS A 684 12.40 -19.77 3.99
CA LYS A 684 13.29 -20.26 5.05
C LYS A 684 14.16 -21.41 4.55
N LEU A 685 13.57 -22.39 3.87
CA LEU A 685 14.32 -23.51 3.29
C LEU A 685 15.38 -23.04 2.28
N ARG A 686 15.03 -22.13 1.37
CA ARG A 686 15.97 -21.56 0.39
C ARG A 686 17.10 -20.77 1.06
N THR A 687 16.77 -19.98 2.08
CA THR A 687 17.75 -19.18 2.82
C THR A 687 18.80 -20.06 3.52
N HIS A 688 18.37 -21.17 4.13
CA HIS A 688 19.29 -22.14 4.73
C HIS A 688 20.18 -22.84 3.70
N ILE A 689 19.68 -23.09 2.48
CA ILE A 689 20.50 -23.61 1.37
C ILE A 689 21.60 -22.60 1.02
N ILE A 690 21.28 -21.31 0.92
CA ILE A 690 22.27 -20.25 0.72
C ILE A 690 23.29 -20.26 1.85
N TRP A 691 22.85 -20.27 3.12
CA TRP A 691 23.77 -20.31 4.26
C TRP A 691 24.71 -21.51 4.23
N ALA A 692 24.22 -22.68 3.81
CA ALA A 692 25.06 -23.86 3.63
C ALA A 692 26.08 -23.68 2.50
N MET A 693 25.66 -23.14 1.35
CA MET A 693 26.55 -22.84 0.23
C MET A 693 27.63 -21.81 0.61
N THR A 694 27.25 -20.73 1.30
CA THR A 694 28.17 -19.70 1.78
C THR A 694 29.16 -20.27 2.80
N ALA A 695 28.69 -21.07 3.78
CA ALA A 695 29.59 -21.73 4.72
C ALA A 695 30.55 -22.70 4.00
N ALA A 696 30.11 -23.39 2.95
CA ALA A 696 30.99 -24.22 2.13
C ALA A 696 32.05 -23.41 1.38
N LEU A 697 31.68 -22.24 0.85
CA LEU A 697 32.63 -21.31 0.22
C LEU A 697 33.65 -20.77 1.22
N ASP A 698 33.24 -20.44 2.45
CA ASP A 698 34.15 -20.00 3.50
C ASP A 698 35.18 -21.08 3.87
N ILE A 699 34.78 -22.36 3.91
CA ILE A 699 35.67 -23.51 4.15
C ILE A 699 36.72 -23.65 3.05
N LEU A 700 36.37 -23.33 1.80
CA LEU A 700 37.31 -23.35 0.67
C LEU A 700 38.33 -22.21 0.74
N LYS A 701 37.95 -21.07 1.32
CA LYS A 701 38.79 -19.86 1.41
C LYS A 701 39.64 -19.78 2.67
N SER A 702 39.22 -20.41 3.75
CA SER A 702 39.89 -20.32 5.05
C SER A 702 41.32 -20.87 4.99
N THR A 703 42.28 -20.10 5.49
CA THR A 703 43.62 -20.58 5.83
C THR A 703 43.59 -21.43 7.11
N ASP A 704 44.62 -22.25 7.32
CA ASP A 704 44.66 -23.21 8.43
C ASP A 704 44.48 -22.51 9.80
N GLY A 705 43.49 -22.97 10.58
CA GLY A 705 43.12 -22.44 11.89
C GLY A 705 41.64 -22.06 12.05
N ILE A 706 41.03 -21.43 11.03
CA ILE A 706 39.62 -20.97 11.09
C ILE A 706 38.67 -21.93 10.36
N ARG A 707 39.22 -22.82 9.52
CA ARG A 707 38.46 -23.81 8.74
C ARG A 707 37.52 -24.68 9.56
N GLN A 708 37.96 -25.13 10.75
CA GLN A 708 37.12 -25.96 11.61
C GLN A 708 35.87 -25.21 12.10
N THR A 709 35.97 -23.91 12.36
CA THR A 709 34.82 -23.06 12.75
C THR A 709 33.78 -22.99 11.63
N HIS A 710 34.21 -22.80 10.37
CA HIS A 710 33.28 -22.81 9.23
C HIS A 710 32.67 -24.20 8.98
N VAL A 711 33.43 -25.28 9.19
CA VAL A 711 32.90 -26.66 9.13
C VAL A 711 31.83 -26.88 10.21
N GLN A 712 32.06 -26.41 11.44
CA GLN A 712 31.06 -26.49 12.52
C GLN A 712 29.81 -25.66 12.18
N LYS A 713 29.98 -24.44 11.63
CA LYS A 713 28.87 -23.61 11.14
C LYS A 713 28.05 -24.34 10.08
N LEU A 714 28.70 -24.97 9.09
CA LEU A 714 28.01 -25.76 8.07
C LEU A 714 27.23 -26.95 8.67
N LYS A 715 27.83 -27.68 9.61
CA LYS A 715 27.15 -28.78 10.31
C LYS A 715 25.88 -28.30 11.03
N LYS A 716 25.97 -27.17 11.73
CA LYS A 716 24.83 -26.57 12.42
C LYS A 716 23.73 -26.17 11.44
N VAL A 717 24.07 -25.46 10.36
CA VAL A 717 23.09 -25.06 9.33
C VAL A 717 22.39 -26.27 8.71
N LEU A 718 23.13 -27.37 8.48
CA LEU A 718 22.54 -28.62 7.97
C LEU A 718 21.60 -29.31 8.97
N GLU A 719 21.91 -29.25 10.27
CA GLU A 719 21.05 -29.76 11.33
C GLU A 719 19.77 -28.94 11.43
N ASP A 720 19.90 -27.60 11.48
CA ASP A 720 18.78 -26.66 11.51
C ASP A 720 17.87 -26.86 10.28
N TRP A 721 18.46 -27.03 9.09
CA TRP A 721 17.71 -27.31 7.85
C TRP A 721 16.92 -28.61 7.92
N LYS A 722 17.49 -29.70 8.45
CA LYS A 722 16.79 -30.99 8.58
C LYS A 722 15.61 -30.91 9.55
N VAL A 723 15.79 -30.19 10.67
CA VAL A 723 14.70 -29.96 11.63
C VAL A 723 13.57 -29.15 10.99
N LEU A 724 13.93 -28.10 10.25
CA LEU A 724 12.98 -27.27 9.52
C LEU A 724 12.23 -28.08 8.45
N GLU A 725 12.94 -28.85 7.63
CA GLU A 725 12.37 -29.71 6.57
C GLU A 725 11.39 -30.72 7.17
N ALA A 726 11.75 -31.40 8.27
CA ALA A 726 10.88 -32.35 8.94
C ALA A 726 9.60 -31.70 9.48
N SER A 727 9.72 -30.50 10.06
CA SER A 727 8.59 -29.70 10.54
C SER A 727 7.64 -29.32 9.39
N ILE A 728 8.18 -28.79 8.29
CA ILE A 728 7.41 -28.39 7.11
C ILE A 728 6.73 -29.61 6.47
N ARG A 729 7.44 -30.73 6.32
CA ARG A 729 6.89 -31.98 5.79
C ARG A 729 5.68 -32.46 6.61
N LYS A 730 5.76 -32.38 7.95
CA LYS A 730 4.64 -32.70 8.83
C LYS A 730 3.44 -31.76 8.62
N LYS A 731 3.67 -30.45 8.48
CA LYS A 731 2.60 -29.48 8.17
C LYS A 731 1.91 -29.80 6.84
N ILE A 732 2.68 -30.10 5.79
CA ILE A 732 2.16 -30.43 4.46
C ILE A 732 1.30 -31.70 4.51
N ILE A 733 1.76 -32.74 5.21
CA ILE A 733 0.99 -33.98 5.38
C ILE A 733 -0.35 -33.70 6.08
N ASN A 734 -0.35 -32.91 7.15
CA ASN A 734 -1.58 -32.54 7.85
C ASN A 734 -2.54 -31.72 6.98
N LEU A 735 -2.02 -30.83 6.12
CA LEU A 735 -2.80 -30.08 5.14
C LEU A 735 -3.42 -31.01 4.10
N LEU A 736 -2.66 -31.95 3.55
CA LEU A 736 -3.16 -32.93 2.59
C LEU A 736 -4.25 -33.82 3.20
N ILE A 737 -4.11 -34.23 4.46
CA ILE A 737 -5.14 -34.99 5.19
C ILE A 737 -6.43 -34.19 5.40
N ARG A 738 -6.37 -32.85 5.47
CA ARG A 738 -7.58 -32.00 5.58
C ARG A 738 -8.27 -31.75 4.23
N ILE A 739 -7.54 -31.87 3.12
CA ILE A 739 -8.05 -31.64 1.77
C ILE A 739 -8.68 -32.90 1.18
N VAL A 740 -8.16 -34.08 1.56
CA VAL A 740 -8.75 -35.40 1.28
C VAL A 740 -9.90 -35.66 2.25
#